data_AF-A0A3B8WXP5-F1
#
_entry.id   AF-A0A3B8WXP5-F1
#
_cell.length_a   1.000
_cell.length_b   1.000
_cell.length_c   1.000
_cell.angle_alpha   90.00
_cell.angle_beta   90.00
_cell.angle_gamma   90.00
#
_symmetry.space_group_name_H-M   'P 1'
#
loop_
_entity.id
_entity.type
_entity.pdbx_description
1 polymer ?
#
loop_
_entity_poly.entity_id
_entity_poly.type
_entity_poly.pdbx_seq_one_letter_code
_entity_poly.pdbx_strand_id
1 'polypeptide(L)'
;TVLVQNPVAAYGSFLSSGEKSCIVGFGFEIEFTLNTESYIFENENKKLEAVSKNDGESRADCVAYENEQYDKETGVYRAKVRVLKAASDILIRPKCTLIENAEVTITQSEKGTKTISPADGTKVQSFLDRWYSVSFSPDEEYYEFIRWELYDINTGEEIPNETYVTLKDPTQPSTSYEVTKVPDTGIELALRPVVAERPQIISNTPQNSGILKDSSIQVLFDRDMDENSIYYSDDERKSLIAKVGEENLLSSDKREGKYYGYIKDGLTYYKNISLINKKTGENLNDKFKEPVFENASTLTIAASKEKGKIIDDYTQVLVTLEKDFFYSEKIDETTSKPVTLRGIVKWAYQVTNHGDEDALVFQKKNGNDVFTLKLYEQAQQSLAVGDKHPEIGNNGSGIKDLNFLKLKKKEDSIEGIEVGKTILYCDMALQDVTGGSGPNSTFTVCYERIKDYITDGSGTDGTDSFDVKYSTTTSEDAIFTGYLALDLPSDGTYRIWFDFTDRSQNHFYYPANANEKDSNVGFYVTQDTSINMTAPSVTDTSNEDGIKLKLNWTPCVDFAKTQIRYKKNTDTDWSDYKEFTTVTENEFKSLELNTEYSFEIVYTDFAGNTQTNKLYSKSADFNLSITGTPKMTAFLVGEDFDGSGLTMTVSLTTNSYSWTEDINQHDNFTSSEECLDGKKVTVSYEFKEVTKTVDIDATYYVAAANALTQKPVKLTETEYEGTLSGGTYYKFGDFPQTIASSQDDDDYTSDTVRNGWYLNKKDGYFYEKCAEDAFGSGYKYSDGKTDVAQLGANSTKYFKVEPIVWRALTTTFDHDADGTGDKILLLAESILTADMPYYDYSDVNRTIGGKTVYPNNYEHSKIRAYLNGLSYVVKAKDSAEQTTDSTYNGKGFLQTAFTSSAQALIADTIVGNSAESTTDAGNQHDQATSYACDDTKDKVFLLSVKEATTEAYGFKAYNVSASSRRRFPTDYAMANYAFSYYYSYNGSNNYGGDWWLRSPYYDNNYYYALQITYSGWGYSSNPVSYSKNGIVPALCISAQ
;
A
#
# COMPACT_ATOMS: atom_id res chain seq x y z
N THR A 1 -9.27 53.72 -20.18
CA THR A 1 -9.67 52.76 -19.13
C THR A 1 -8.45 52.42 -18.32
N VAL A 2 -8.56 52.29 -17.00
CA VAL A 2 -7.45 51.93 -16.11
C VAL A 2 -7.75 50.57 -15.49
N LEU A 3 -6.86 49.59 -15.64
CA LEU A 3 -6.99 48.29 -14.98
C LEU A 3 -6.28 48.34 -13.63
N VAL A 4 -6.99 48.05 -12.54
CA VAL A 4 -6.41 47.80 -11.22
C VAL A 4 -6.37 46.29 -11.03
N GLN A 5 -5.18 45.68 -11.03
CA GLN A 5 -5.06 44.23 -10.97
C GLN A 5 -4.43 43.80 -9.66
N ASN A 6 -5.00 42.79 -9.00
CA ASN A 6 -4.32 42.15 -7.89
C ASN A 6 -3.02 41.51 -8.39
N PRO A 7 -1.89 41.73 -7.72
CA PRO A 7 -0.64 41.03 -8.05
C PRO A 7 -0.78 39.51 -7.77
N VAL A 8 0.30 38.75 -7.97
CA VAL A 8 0.40 37.37 -7.48
C VAL A 8 -0.01 37.36 -6.01
N ALA A 9 -0.88 36.42 -5.61
CA ALA A 9 -1.57 36.43 -4.32
C ALA A 9 -0.66 36.59 -3.08
N ALA A 10 0.64 36.26 -3.22
CA ALA A 10 1.65 36.40 -2.18
C ALA A 10 2.01 37.86 -1.80
N TYR A 11 1.80 38.85 -2.69
CA TYR A 11 2.28 40.23 -2.45
C TYR A 11 1.34 41.04 -1.58
N GLY A 12 0.04 40.75 -1.62
CA GLY A 12 -1.02 41.59 -1.08
C GLY A 12 -2.22 41.70 -2.01
N SER A 13 -3.19 42.53 -1.67
CA SER A 13 -4.44 42.65 -2.44
C SER A 13 -5.01 44.07 -2.46
N PHE A 14 -5.63 44.44 -3.58
CA PHE A 14 -6.46 45.64 -3.67
C PHE A 14 -7.85 45.38 -3.11
N LEU A 15 -8.38 46.32 -2.33
CA LEU A 15 -9.77 46.28 -1.82
C LEU A 15 -10.79 46.27 -2.97
N SER A 16 -10.47 46.92 -4.10
CA SER A 16 -11.26 46.80 -5.33
C SER A 16 -10.35 46.70 -6.56
N SER A 17 -10.29 45.51 -7.17
CA SER A 17 -9.63 45.25 -8.45
C SER A 17 -10.65 45.27 -9.61
N GLY A 18 -10.16 45.34 -10.85
CA GLY A 18 -10.96 45.38 -12.09
C GLY A 18 -10.74 46.64 -12.93
N GLU A 19 -11.41 46.71 -14.08
CA GLU A 19 -11.36 47.86 -14.99
C GLU A 19 -12.16 49.05 -14.43
N LYS A 20 -11.51 50.22 -14.38
CA LYS A 20 -12.10 51.49 -13.99
C LYS A 20 -12.15 52.43 -15.20
N SER A 21 -13.35 52.86 -15.56
CA SER A 21 -13.55 53.92 -16.56
C SER A 21 -13.47 55.28 -15.88
N CYS A 22 -12.60 56.16 -16.39
CA CYS A 22 -12.38 57.48 -15.82
C CYS A 22 -12.22 58.51 -16.95
N ILE A 23 -12.73 59.73 -16.73
CA ILE A 23 -12.59 60.86 -17.65
C ILE A 23 -11.26 61.56 -17.33
N VAL A 24 -10.50 61.95 -18.35
CA VAL A 24 -9.26 62.72 -18.20
C VAL A 24 -9.52 63.96 -17.33
N GLY A 25 -8.69 64.14 -16.29
CA GLY A 25 -8.82 65.21 -15.30
C GLY A 25 -9.52 64.81 -14.01
N PHE A 26 -10.25 63.67 -13.98
CA PHE A 26 -10.90 63.11 -12.80
C PHE A 26 -10.09 61.93 -12.22
N GLY A 27 -10.45 61.49 -11.01
CA GLY A 27 -9.78 60.38 -10.34
C GLY A 27 -10.70 59.55 -9.46
N PHE A 28 -10.20 58.38 -9.04
CA PHE A 28 -10.89 57.41 -8.20
C PHE A 28 -9.97 56.89 -7.10
N GLU A 29 -10.53 56.41 -6.00
CA GLU A 29 -9.76 55.90 -4.86
C GLU A 29 -9.39 54.43 -5.03
N ILE A 30 -8.20 54.08 -4.54
CA ILE A 30 -7.70 52.71 -4.43
C ILE A 30 -7.11 52.48 -3.05
N GLU A 31 -7.22 51.25 -2.57
CA GLU A 31 -6.61 50.76 -1.35
C GLU A 31 -5.92 49.42 -1.66
N PHE A 32 -4.66 49.29 -1.27
CA PHE A 32 -3.85 48.08 -1.40
C PHE A 32 -3.27 47.69 -0.04
N THR A 33 -3.47 46.45 0.37
CA THR A 33 -2.90 45.89 1.60
C THR A 33 -1.71 45.01 1.23
N LEU A 34 -0.50 45.43 1.60
CA LEU A 34 0.75 44.70 1.41
C LEU A 34 0.86 43.56 2.44
N ASN A 35 1.35 42.39 2.02
CA ASN A 35 1.79 41.37 2.96
C ASN A 35 3.12 41.82 3.60
N THR A 36 3.03 42.54 4.73
CA THR A 36 4.17 43.08 5.46
C THR A 36 5.03 41.99 6.10
N GLU A 37 4.58 40.73 6.15
CA GLU A 37 5.40 39.62 6.63
C GLU A 37 6.54 39.32 5.65
N SER A 38 6.32 39.44 4.34
CA SER A 38 7.28 39.00 3.34
C SER A 38 7.73 40.08 2.36
N TYR A 39 7.06 41.24 2.28
CA TYR A 39 7.37 42.25 1.27
C TYR A 39 7.46 43.66 1.86
N ILE A 40 8.32 44.49 1.25
CA ILE A 40 8.38 45.95 1.47
C ILE A 40 8.13 46.68 0.15
N PHE A 41 7.60 47.90 0.19
CA PHE A 41 7.56 48.76 -1.00
C PHE A 41 8.98 49.17 -1.40
N GLU A 42 9.30 49.10 -2.69
CA GLU A 42 10.63 49.47 -3.23
C GLU A 42 11.00 50.93 -2.97
N ASN A 43 9.99 51.80 -2.81
CA ASN A 43 10.19 53.23 -2.60
C ASN A 43 9.11 53.79 -1.68
N GLU A 44 9.53 54.40 -0.56
CA GLU A 44 8.62 55.02 0.40
C GLU A 44 7.74 56.12 -0.21
N ASN A 45 8.22 56.77 -1.28
CA ASN A 45 7.53 57.85 -1.97
C ASN A 45 6.77 57.41 -3.22
N LYS A 46 6.87 56.14 -3.66
CA LYS A 46 6.19 55.60 -4.84
C LYS A 46 5.83 54.13 -4.67
N LYS A 47 4.74 53.89 -3.95
CA LYS A 47 4.29 52.54 -3.55
C LYS A 47 3.55 51.78 -4.66
N LEU A 48 3.00 52.53 -5.63
CA LEU A 48 2.38 52.00 -6.83
C LEU A 48 3.07 52.58 -8.06
N GLU A 49 3.04 51.82 -9.15
CA GLU A 49 3.45 52.29 -10.47
C GLU A 49 2.31 52.11 -11.48
N ALA A 50 2.36 52.96 -12.50
CA ALA A 50 1.49 52.90 -13.65
C ALA A 50 2.33 52.48 -14.86
N VAL A 51 1.92 51.39 -15.49
CA VAL A 51 2.60 50.79 -16.64
C VAL A 51 1.60 50.46 -17.74
N SER A 52 2.07 50.19 -18.95
CA SER A 52 1.22 49.58 -19.97
C SER A 52 0.88 48.15 -19.55
N LYS A 53 -0.39 47.78 -19.69
CA LYS A 53 -0.85 46.40 -19.57
C LYS A 53 -0.20 45.47 -20.60
N ASN A 54 0.20 45.99 -21.76
CA ASN A 54 0.62 45.19 -22.90
C ASN A 54 2.12 44.90 -22.91
N ASP A 55 2.94 45.92 -22.65
CA ASP A 55 4.41 45.84 -22.77
C ASP A 55 5.16 46.18 -21.47
N GLY A 56 4.44 46.63 -20.43
CA GLY A 56 5.05 47.02 -19.15
C GLY A 56 5.79 48.36 -19.18
N GLU A 57 5.76 49.11 -20.29
CA GLU A 57 6.38 50.43 -20.37
C GLU A 57 5.74 51.41 -19.38
N SER A 58 6.51 52.36 -18.84
CA SER A 58 5.99 53.31 -17.87
C SER A 58 4.87 54.18 -18.45
N ARG A 59 3.76 54.28 -17.72
CA ARG A 59 2.62 55.19 -17.96
C ARG A 59 2.52 56.26 -16.87
N ALA A 60 3.63 56.59 -16.22
CA ALA A 60 3.68 57.58 -15.15
C ALA A 60 3.28 59.00 -15.60
N ASP A 61 3.29 59.30 -16.90
CA ASP A 61 2.81 60.56 -17.47
C ASP A 61 1.30 60.58 -17.70
N CYS A 62 0.63 59.43 -17.61
CA CYS A 62 -0.79 59.24 -17.84
C CYS A 62 -1.63 59.29 -16.56
N VAL A 63 -1.02 59.10 -15.38
CA VAL A 63 -1.70 59.15 -14.09
C VAL A 63 -0.88 59.89 -13.03
N ALA A 64 -1.57 60.51 -12.08
CA ALA A 64 -1.01 61.03 -10.84
C ALA A 64 -1.68 60.33 -9.65
N TYR A 65 -0.92 60.14 -8.56
CA TYR A 65 -1.45 59.70 -7.28
C TYR A 65 -1.61 60.94 -6.39
N GLU A 66 -2.82 61.14 -5.86
CA GLU A 66 -3.18 62.23 -4.94
C GLU A 66 -3.61 61.62 -3.60
N ASN A 67 -3.49 62.35 -2.50
CA ASN A 67 -3.92 61.92 -1.15
C ASN A 67 -3.34 60.57 -0.71
N GLU A 68 -2.06 60.33 -0.98
CA GLU A 68 -1.38 59.09 -0.61
C GLU A 68 -1.31 58.96 0.93
N GLN A 69 -1.81 57.85 1.47
CA GLN A 69 -1.73 57.47 2.88
C GLN A 69 -1.14 56.07 2.97
N TYR A 70 -0.14 55.88 3.83
CA TYR A 70 0.43 54.56 4.11
C TYR A 70 0.47 54.33 5.61
N ASP A 71 -0.16 53.25 6.04
CA ASP A 71 -0.02 52.73 7.38
C ASP A 71 1.03 51.60 7.35
N LYS A 72 2.19 51.88 7.97
CA LYS A 72 3.32 50.95 8.01
C LYS A 72 3.04 49.74 8.89
N GLU A 73 2.21 49.87 9.92
CA GLU A 73 1.90 48.77 10.85
C GLU A 73 0.93 47.78 10.20
N THR A 74 -0.09 48.29 9.52
CA THR A 74 -1.11 47.44 8.88
C THR A 74 -0.79 47.06 7.43
N GLY A 75 0.24 47.67 6.83
CA GLY A 75 0.60 47.45 5.42
C GLY A 75 -0.36 48.09 4.41
N VAL A 76 -1.33 48.89 4.87
CA VAL A 76 -2.40 49.45 4.05
C VAL A 76 -1.93 50.74 3.37
N TYR A 77 -2.03 50.79 2.05
CA TYR A 77 -1.76 51.95 1.23
C TYR A 77 -3.02 52.43 0.51
N ARG A 78 -3.38 53.70 0.70
CA ARG A 78 -4.52 54.37 0.04
C ARG A 78 -4.03 55.50 -0.85
N ALA A 79 -4.62 55.64 -2.02
CA ALA A 79 -4.35 56.78 -2.90
C ALA A 79 -5.56 57.06 -3.79
N LYS A 80 -5.67 58.30 -4.27
CA LYS A 80 -6.58 58.70 -5.35
C LYS A 80 -5.82 58.76 -6.67
N VAL A 81 -6.16 57.89 -7.62
CA VAL A 81 -5.56 57.86 -8.96
C VAL A 81 -6.28 58.86 -9.86
N ARG A 82 -5.58 59.88 -10.33
CA ARG A 82 -6.08 60.87 -11.29
C ARG A 82 -5.51 60.63 -12.67
N VAL A 83 -6.37 60.52 -13.68
CA VAL A 83 -5.94 60.28 -15.07
C VAL A 83 -5.60 61.61 -15.74
N LEU A 84 -4.34 61.80 -16.15
CA LEU A 84 -3.82 63.04 -16.74
C LEU A 84 -3.93 63.07 -18.26
N LYS A 85 -3.82 61.90 -18.92
CA LYS A 85 -3.89 61.77 -20.38
C LYS A 85 -4.69 60.53 -20.75
N ALA A 86 -5.36 60.58 -21.90
CA ALA A 86 -6.05 59.42 -22.43
C ALA A 86 -5.02 58.39 -22.94
N ALA A 87 -5.08 57.18 -22.39
CA ALA A 87 -4.37 56.00 -22.90
C ALA A 87 -5.28 54.77 -22.79
N SER A 88 -5.09 53.81 -23.69
CA SER A 88 -5.96 52.63 -23.83
C SER A 88 -5.52 51.42 -23.00
N ASP A 89 -4.39 51.50 -22.29
CA ASP A 89 -3.70 50.34 -21.72
C ASP A 89 -3.07 50.59 -20.33
N ILE A 90 -3.61 51.50 -19.51
CA ILE A 90 -3.02 51.81 -18.19
C ILE A 90 -3.29 50.68 -17.19
N LEU A 91 -2.23 50.12 -16.59
CA LEU A 91 -2.24 49.17 -15.48
C LEU A 91 -1.64 49.80 -14.23
N ILE A 92 -2.35 49.74 -13.11
CA ILE A 92 -1.85 50.13 -11.79
C ILE A 92 -1.49 48.88 -10.99
N ARG A 93 -0.24 48.80 -10.51
CA ARG A 93 0.24 47.68 -9.69
C ARG A 93 1.18 48.15 -8.57
N PRO A 94 1.33 47.40 -7.47
CA PRO A 94 2.28 47.72 -6.42
C PRO A 94 3.72 47.52 -6.90
N LYS A 95 4.64 48.30 -6.33
CA LYS A 95 6.08 48.19 -6.57
C LYS A 95 6.78 47.77 -5.28
N CYS A 96 7.06 46.47 -5.15
CA CYS A 96 7.50 45.85 -3.90
C CYS A 96 8.61 44.82 -4.12
N THR A 97 9.49 44.70 -3.12
CA THR A 97 10.59 43.73 -3.06
C THR A 97 10.34 42.74 -1.94
N LEU A 98 10.70 41.47 -2.18
CA LEU A 98 10.72 40.42 -1.17
C LEU A 98 11.78 40.76 -0.10
N ILE A 99 11.40 40.64 1.17
CA ILE A 99 12.35 40.78 2.28
C ILE A 99 13.19 39.51 2.32
N GLU A 100 14.51 39.67 2.21
CA GLU A 100 15.47 38.60 2.43
C GLU A 100 15.26 38.00 3.84
N ASN A 101 15.23 36.66 3.91
CA ASN A 101 15.03 35.93 5.15
C ASN A 101 16.06 34.80 5.28
N ALA A 102 16.33 34.41 6.52
CA ALA A 102 17.08 33.23 6.87
C ALA A 102 16.19 32.30 7.69
N GLU A 103 16.43 31.00 7.59
CA GLU A 103 15.78 30.01 8.44
C GLU A 103 16.69 29.76 9.65
N VAL A 104 16.16 29.94 10.87
CA VAL A 104 16.87 29.64 12.11
C VAL A 104 16.14 28.50 12.82
N THR A 105 16.82 27.39 13.02
CA THR A 105 16.28 26.22 13.70
C THR A 105 16.51 26.33 15.22
N ILE A 106 15.48 26.15 16.02
CA ILE A 106 15.61 26.08 17.48
C ILE A 106 15.83 24.63 17.87
N THR A 107 16.96 24.31 18.50
CA THR A 107 17.31 22.95 18.91
C THR A 107 17.46 22.83 20.42
N GLN A 108 17.02 21.72 21.00
CA GLN A 108 17.19 21.42 22.43
C GLN A 108 18.65 21.17 22.78
N SER A 109 18.98 21.29 24.07
CA SER A 109 20.26 20.80 24.58
C SER A 109 20.26 19.27 24.60
N GLU A 110 21.39 18.63 24.30
CA GLU A 110 21.57 17.17 24.40
C GLU A 110 21.28 16.62 25.82
N LYS A 111 21.24 17.49 26.85
CA LYS A 111 21.03 17.12 28.25
C LYS A 111 20.13 18.13 28.98
N GLY A 112 19.33 17.66 29.94
CA GLY A 112 18.73 18.52 30.97
C GLY A 112 17.59 19.44 30.56
N THR A 113 16.88 19.16 29.46
CA THR A 113 15.79 20.01 28.97
C THR A 113 14.45 19.66 29.61
N LYS A 114 13.76 20.65 30.22
CA LYS A 114 12.37 20.50 30.68
C LYS A 114 11.37 21.10 29.70
N THR A 115 11.64 22.32 29.23
CA THR A 115 10.86 22.99 28.17
C THR A 115 11.74 23.95 27.35
N ILE A 116 11.48 24.06 26.04
CA ILE A 116 12.08 25.04 25.11
C ILE A 116 10.96 25.68 24.26
N SER A 117 11.07 26.99 23.99
CA SER A 117 10.10 27.74 23.20
C SER A 117 10.81 28.72 22.26
N PRO A 118 10.59 28.69 20.93
CA PRO A 118 9.80 27.69 20.18
C PRO A 118 10.23 26.24 20.42
N ALA A 119 9.36 25.29 20.09
CA ALA A 119 9.62 23.87 20.34
C ALA A 119 10.88 23.39 19.60
N ASP A 120 11.51 22.33 20.11
CA ASP A 120 12.67 21.71 19.47
C ASP A 120 12.38 21.34 18.00
N GLY A 121 13.36 21.56 17.12
CA GLY A 121 13.25 21.37 15.68
C GLY A 121 12.42 22.44 14.94
N THR A 122 11.91 23.47 15.63
CA THR A 122 11.15 24.53 14.96
C THR A 122 12.07 25.36 14.07
N LYS A 123 11.84 25.29 12.77
CA LYS A 123 12.41 26.17 11.75
C LYS A 123 11.62 27.48 11.74
N VAL A 124 12.25 28.56 12.19
CA VAL A 124 11.66 29.90 12.20
C VAL A 124 12.16 30.65 10.97
N GLN A 125 11.24 31.06 10.10
CA GLN A 125 11.58 31.97 9.00
C GLN A 125 11.79 33.38 9.58
N SER A 126 13.05 33.75 9.72
CA SER A 126 13.47 34.99 10.35
C SER A 126 13.89 36.02 9.31
N PHE A 127 13.13 37.09 9.21
CA PHE A 127 13.39 38.20 8.31
C PHE A 127 14.47 39.11 8.91
N LEU A 128 15.29 39.71 8.03
CA LEU A 128 16.28 40.70 8.43
C LEU A 128 15.66 41.85 9.25
N ASP A 129 16.42 42.36 10.20
CA ASP A 129 16.08 43.50 11.06
C ASP A 129 14.80 43.30 11.92
N ARG A 130 14.50 42.05 12.32
CA ARG A 130 13.39 41.71 13.22
C ARG A 130 13.84 40.86 14.40
N TRP A 131 13.28 41.13 15.57
CA TRP A 131 13.54 40.40 16.80
C TRP A 131 12.53 39.27 17.03
N TYR A 132 13.06 38.09 17.37
CA TYR A 132 12.33 36.86 17.66
C TYR A 132 12.64 36.41 19.09
N SER A 133 11.63 35.98 19.86
CA SER A 133 11.82 35.52 21.23
C SER A 133 12.20 34.05 21.28
N VAL A 134 13.10 33.69 22.20
CA VAL A 134 13.45 32.30 22.52
C VAL A 134 13.57 32.13 24.03
N SER A 135 13.10 31.00 24.57
CA SER A 135 13.22 30.68 25.99
C SER A 135 13.47 29.19 26.25
N PHE A 136 14.15 28.91 27.36
CA PHE A 136 14.53 27.58 27.80
C PHE A 136 14.41 27.44 29.32
N SER A 137 13.91 26.30 29.79
CA SER A 137 13.86 25.94 31.20
C SER A 137 14.66 24.65 31.41
N PRO A 138 15.84 24.69 32.07
CA PRO A 138 16.54 23.47 32.43
C PRO A 138 15.78 22.68 33.48
N ASP A 139 16.08 21.39 33.58
CA ASP A 139 15.77 20.62 34.78
C ASP A 139 16.62 21.12 35.95
N GLU A 140 16.02 22.00 36.77
CA GLU A 140 16.68 22.66 37.90
C GLU A 140 17.19 21.71 38.97
N GLU A 141 16.85 20.41 38.94
CA GLU A 141 17.39 19.43 39.88
C GLU A 141 18.82 19.04 39.50
N TYR A 142 19.10 18.89 38.20
CA TYR A 142 20.34 18.30 37.70
C TYR A 142 21.18 19.24 36.84
N TYR A 143 20.61 20.31 36.27
CA TYR A 143 21.28 21.17 35.30
C TYR A 143 21.12 22.66 35.60
N GLU A 144 22.10 23.45 35.18
CA GLU A 144 22.11 24.92 35.25
C GLU A 144 22.29 25.49 33.83
N PHE A 145 21.43 26.43 33.44
CA PHE A 145 21.55 27.13 32.15
C PHE A 145 22.76 28.06 32.15
N ILE A 146 23.58 27.98 31.09
CA ILE A 146 24.82 28.76 30.96
C ILE A 146 24.63 29.90 29.95
N ARG A 147 24.30 29.57 28.69
CA ARG A 147 24.09 30.54 27.60
C ARG A 147 23.35 29.93 26.42
N TRP A 148 22.87 30.77 25.51
CA TRP A 148 22.49 30.41 24.15
C TRP A 148 23.71 30.44 23.23
N GLU A 149 23.76 29.47 22.33
CA GLU A 149 24.82 29.31 21.32
C GLU A 149 24.18 29.25 19.93
N LEU A 150 24.81 29.92 18.96
CA LEU A 150 24.49 29.85 17.54
C LEU A 150 25.49 28.89 16.87
N TYR A 151 25.04 27.98 16.03
CA TYR A 151 25.93 27.05 15.32
C TYR A 151 25.40 26.72 13.91
N ASP A 152 26.29 26.20 13.05
CA ASP A 152 25.92 25.65 11.75
C ASP A 152 25.53 24.17 11.91
N ILE A 153 24.30 23.81 11.54
CA ILE A 153 23.80 22.44 11.64
C ILE A 153 24.65 21.49 10.79
N ASN A 154 25.17 21.95 9.65
CA ASN A 154 25.89 21.10 8.72
C ASN A 154 27.30 20.72 9.21
N THR A 155 27.95 21.60 9.98
CA THR A 155 29.32 21.39 10.46
C THR A 155 29.42 21.13 11.96
N GLY A 156 28.40 21.51 12.73
CA GLY A 156 28.42 21.50 14.19
C GLY A 156 29.28 22.60 14.82
N GLU A 157 29.84 23.52 14.03
CA GLU A 157 30.74 24.57 14.52
C GLU A 157 29.96 25.75 15.13
N GLU A 158 30.40 26.23 16.30
CA GLU A 158 29.88 27.45 16.95
C GLU A 158 30.12 28.65 16.03
N ILE A 159 29.02 29.33 15.66
CA ILE A 159 29.07 30.59 14.92
C ILE A 159 29.07 31.72 15.95
N PRO A 160 30.07 32.64 15.91
CA PRO A 160 30.08 33.77 16.81
C PRO A 160 28.79 34.60 16.72
N ASN A 161 28.26 34.98 17.89
CA ASN A 161 27.17 35.94 17.98
C ASN A 161 27.49 37.18 17.12
N GLU A 162 26.48 37.75 16.47
CA GLU A 162 26.55 38.88 15.53
C GLU A 162 27.03 38.55 14.09
N THR A 163 27.42 37.30 13.78
CA THR A 163 27.84 36.92 12.41
C THR A 163 26.66 36.88 11.43
N TYR A 164 25.63 36.10 11.76
CA TYR A 164 24.37 36.01 11.02
C TYR A 164 23.16 36.36 11.88
N VAL A 165 23.29 36.15 13.20
CA VAL A 165 22.26 36.39 14.20
C VAL A 165 22.86 37.13 15.39
N THR A 166 22.13 38.12 15.92
CA THR A 166 22.47 38.84 17.16
C THR A 166 21.51 38.44 18.27
N LEU A 167 22.03 37.87 19.36
CA LEU A 167 21.31 37.58 20.61
C LEU A 167 21.40 38.79 21.55
N LYS A 168 20.25 39.21 22.11
CA LYS A 168 20.19 40.38 23.01
C LYS A 168 20.89 40.14 24.34
N ASP A 169 20.56 39.03 24.99
CA ASP A 169 21.07 38.62 26.30
C ASP A 169 21.34 37.11 26.28
N PRO A 170 22.45 36.64 25.68
CA PRO A 170 22.68 35.21 25.45
C PRO A 170 22.81 34.40 26.74
N THR A 171 23.14 35.04 27.88
CA THR A 171 23.26 34.37 29.19
C THR A 171 21.96 34.32 29.97
N GLN A 172 20.83 34.76 29.39
CA GLN A 172 19.52 34.65 30.02
C GLN A 172 18.75 33.48 29.39
N PRO A 173 18.11 32.62 30.20
CA PRO A 173 17.33 31.49 29.69
C PRO A 173 16.13 31.94 28.85
N SER A 174 15.66 33.18 29.02
CA SER A 174 14.70 33.84 28.12
C SER A 174 15.34 35.07 27.48
N THR A 175 15.44 35.08 26.15
CA THR A 175 16.11 36.13 25.38
C THR A 175 15.43 36.36 24.03
N SER A 176 16.01 37.22 23.19
CA SER A 176 15.57 37.42 21.81
C SER A 176 16.75 37.44 20.85
N TYR A 177 16.51 37.09 19.60
CA TYR A 177 17.50 37.11 18.53
C TYR A 177 17.02 37.86 17.29
N GLU A 178 17.95 38.40 16.50
CA GLU A 178 17.69 39.10 15.24
C GLU A 178 18.61 38.59 14.15
N VAL A 179 18.08 38.28 12.96
CA VAL A 179 18.91 37.93 11.80
C VAL A 179 19.49 39.21 11.21
N THR A 180 20.81 39.35 11.22
CA THR A 180 21.54 40.53 10.73
C THR A 180 22.08 40.34 9.32
N LYS A 181 22.22 39.08 8.86
CA LYS A 181 22.70 38.74 7.52
C LYS A 181 22.14 37.38 7.09
N VAL A 182 21.72 37.25 5.82
CA VAL A 182 21.37 35.93 5.26
C VAL A 182 22.64 35.06 5.15
N PRO A 183 22.61 33.81 5.63
CA PRO A 183 23.75 32.90 5.53
C PRO A 183 24.12 32.60 4.07
N ASP A 184 25.41 32.39 3.81
CA ASP A 184 25.89 31.97 2.50
C ASP A 184 25.39 30.54 2.18
N THR A 185 25.39 30.16 0.90
CA THR A 185 24.88 28.85 0.46
C THR A 185 25.64 27.70 1.13
N GLY A 186 24.93 26.84 1.87
CA GLY A 186 25.49 25.69 2.57
C GLY A 186 25.61 25.82 4.09
N ILE A 187 25.29 26.99 4.65
CA ILE A 187 25.20 27.20 6.11
C ILE A 187 23.74 27.11 6.53
N GLU A 188 23.43 26.26 7.52
CA GLU A 188 22.09 26.16 8.10
C GLU A 188 22.14 26.56 9.58
N LEU A 189 21.45 27.63 9.97
CA LEU A 189 21.60 28.24 11.29
C LEU A 189 20.75 27.52 12.35
N ALA A 190 21.34 27.23 13.51
CA ALA A 190 20.60 26.76 14.68
C ALA A 190 20.98 27.49 15.98
N LEU A 191 20.00 27.66 16.87
CA LEU A 191 20.17 28.14 18.23
C LEU A 191 19.93 27.00 19.22
N ARG A 192 20.88 26.76 20.13
CA ARG A 192 20.74 25.80 21.22
C ARG A 192 21.09 26.39 22.60
N PRO A 193 20.44 25.92 23.69
CA PRO A 193 20.83 26.26 25.04
C PRO A 193 21.99 25.35 25.50
N VAL A 194 23.02 25.96 26.07
CA VAL A 194 24.14 25.29 26.72
C VAL A 194 23.84 25.18 28.22
N VAL A 195 23.90 23.96 28.76
CA VAL A 195 23.68 23.68 30.18
C VAL A 195 24.89 22.99 30.80
N ALA A 196 25.10 23.18 32.11
CA ALA A 196 26.08 22.43 32.89
C ALA A 196 25.37 21.52 33.90
N GLU A 197 25.85 20.29 34.02
CA GLU A 197 25.37 19.32 35.02
C GLU A 197 25.89 19.71 36.41
N ARG A 198 25.02 19.66 37.43
CA ARG A 198 25.38 19.97 38.81
C ARG A 198 26.28 18.86 39.40
N PRO A 199 27.33 19.18 40.18
CA PRO A 199 28.18 18.16 40.80
C PRO A 199 27.39 17.26 41.76
N GLN A 200 27.53 15.94 41.61
CA GLN A 200 26.96 14.94 42.53
C GLN A 200 28.02 14.46 43.52
N ILE A 201 27.63 14.32 44.80
CA ILE A 201 28.50 13.86 45.89
C ILE A 201 27.89 12.58 46.46
N ILE A 202 28.67 11.49 46.47
CA ILE A 202 28.26 10.22 47.06
C ILE A 202 29.01 9.99 48.38
N SER A 203 28.25 9.69 49.43
CA SER A 203 28.76 9.30 50.74
C SER A 203 29.05 7.80 50.76
N ASN A 204 30.30 7.39 50.53
CA ASN A 204 30.71 5.99 50.71
C ASN A 204 31.27 5.77 52.12
N THR A 205 30.72 4.77 52.83
CA THR A 205 31.28 4.29 54.11
C THR A 205 32.19 3.10 53.81
N PRO A 206 33.49 3.12 54.19
CA PRO A 206 34.35 1.94 54.01
C PRO A 206 33.83 0.77 54.86
N GLN A 207 33.80 -0.44 54.28
CA GLN A 207 33.25 -1.67 54.88
C GLN A 207 33.85 -2.08 56.25
N ASN A 208 34.97 -1.48 56.70
CA ASN A 208 35.72 -1.96 57.87
C ASN A 208 36.00 -0.92 58.98
N SER A 209 35.31 0.22 59.02
CA SER A 209 35.44 1.17 60.14
C SER A 209 34.09 1.74 60.57
N GLY A 210 33.74 1.55 61.85
CA GLY A 210 32.65 2.18 62.61
C GLY A 210 31.51 2.85 61.83
N ILE A 211 30.33 2.22 61.87
CA ILE A 211 29.04 2.68 61.35
C ILE A 211 28.80 4.17 61.68
N LEU A 212 28.69 5.02 60.66
CA LEU A 212 28.13 6.38 60.79
C LEU A 212 26.64 6.27 61.14
N LYS A 213 26.23 6.80 62.31
CA LYS A 213 24.85 6.69 62.83
C LYS A 213 24.12 8.02 63.02
N ASP A 214 24.67 9.15 62.58
CA ASP A 214 24.02 10.45 62.78
C ASP A 214 23.96 11.29 61.51
N SER A 215 22.75 11.40 60.98
CA SER A 215 22.39 12.29 59.87
C SER A 215 22.41 13.78 60.23
N SER A 216 22.82 14.14 61.45
CA SER A 216 22.86 15.53 61.92
C SER A 216 24.13 16.29 61.56
N ILE A 217 25.19 15.64 61.08
CA ILE A 217 26.43 16.33 60.65
C ILE A 217 26.28 16.75 59.18
N GLN A 218 26.57 18.02 58.91
CA GLN A 218 26.53 18.60 57.57
C GLN A 218 27.86 19.28 57.24
N VAL A 219 28.41 18.95 56.07
CA VAL A 219 29.59 19.63 55.52
C VAL A 219 29.09 20.79 54.66
N LEU A 220 29.51 22.00 55.02
CA LEU A 220 29.24 23.24 54.30
C LEU A 220 30.48 23.66 53.54
N PHE A 221 30.31 23.85 52.23
CA PHE A 221 31.27 24.53 51.38
C PHE A 221 30.78 25.97 51.21
N ASP A 222 31.48 26.93 51.82
CA ASP A 222 31.10 28.34 51.67
C ASP A 222 31.58 28.83 50.30
N ARG A 223 30.66 28.97 49.35
CA ARG A 223 30.94 29.39 47.96
C ARG A 223 31.07 30.92 47.83
N ASP A 224 30.91 31.69 48.91
CA ASP A 224 31.16 33.13 48.86
C ASP A 224 32.67 33.35 48.66
N MET A 225 33.06 33.45 47.38
CA MET A 225 34.41 33.81 46.93
C MET A 225 34.66 35.31 47.13
N ASP A 226 34.14 35.88 48.22
CA ASP A 226 34.64 37.16 48.71
C ASP A 226 36.12 36.96 49.08
N GLU A 227 36.99 37.88 48.69
CA GLU A 227 38.44 37.69 48.83
C GLU A 227 38.87 37.54 50.30
N ASN A 228 38.04 37.98 51.24
CA ASN A 228 38.33 37.91 52.67
C ASN A 228 38.01 36.55 53.31
N SER A 229 37.13 35.75 52.70
CA SER A 229 36.75 34.43 53.21
C SER A 229 37.72 33.34 52.74
N ILE A 230 38.05 33.32 51.44
CA ILE A 230 38.85 32.26 50.80
C ILE A 230 40.36 32.29 51.10
N TYR A 231 40.94 33.48 51.31
CA TYR A 231 42.38 33.63 51.47
C TYR A 231 42.76 33.83 52.94
N TYR A 232 43.88 33.25 53.39
CA TYR A 232 44.44 33.56 54.70
C TYR A 232 44.78 35.06 54.78
N SER A 233 44.40 35.70 55.89
CA SER A 233 44.83 37.06 56.20
C SER A 233 46.34 37.10 56.40
N ASP A 234 46.98 38.27 56.29
CA ASP A 234 48.44 38.37 56.36
C ASP A 234 49.02 37.85 57.70
N ASP A 235 48.26 37.99 58.80
CA ASP A 235 48.66 37.48 60.12
C ASP A 235 48.47 35.96 60.25
N GLU A 236 47.39 35.41 59.67
CA GLU A 236 47.19 33.96 59.55
C GLU A 236 48.29 33.35 58.67
N ARG A 237 48.60 33.99 57.55
CA ARG A 237 49.66 33.59 56.62
C ARG A 237 51.02 33.56 57.32
N LYS A 238 51.41 34.60 58.06
CA LYS A 238 52.68 34.58 58.82
C LYS A 238 52.73 33.44 59.82
N SER A 239 51.60 33.17 60.48
CA SER A 239 51.47 32.05 61.43
C SER A 239 51.55 30.69 60.74
N LEU A 240 51.04 30.57 59.51
CA LEU A 240 51.09 29.37 58.67
C LEU A 240 52.49 29.16 58.08
N ILE A 241 53.14 30.19 57.56
CA ILE A 241 54.52 30.13 57.06
C ILE A 241 55.44 29.61 58.15
N ALA A 242 55.29 30.07 59.39
CA ALA A 242 56.07 29.58 60.53
C ALA A 242 55.81 28.09 60.87
N LYS A 243 54.66 27.53 60.46
CA LYS A 243 54.27 26.15 60.73
C LYS A 243 54.60 25.17 59.61
N VAL A 244 54.50 25.59 58.35
CA VAL A 244 54.60 24.69 57.19
C VAL A 244 55.61 25.12 56.13
N GLY A 245 56.23 26.30 56.24
CA GLY A 245 57.05 26.87 55.18
C GLY A 245 56.20 27.60 54.14
N GLU A 246 56.75 28.65 53.51
CA GLU A 246 56.00 29.47 52.55
C GLU A 246 55.82 28.76 51.21
N GLU A 247 56.82 27.96 50.81
CA GLU A 247 56.83 27.12 49.63
C GLU A 247 55.71 26.07 49.60
N ASN A 248 55.13 25.78 50.76
CA ASN A 248 54.04 24.82 50.90
C ASN A 248 52.67 25.49 50.93
N LEU A 249 52.57 26.81 50.76
CA LEU A 249 51.27 27.47 50.66
C LEU A 249 50.74 27.40 49.21
N LEU A 250 49.43 27.22 49.05
CA LEU A 250 48.76 27.16 47.76
C LEU A 250 48.27 28.56 47.36
N SER A 251 48.96 29.19 46.39
CA SER A 251 48.62 30.51 45.85
C SER A 251 47.79 30.39 44.58
N SER A 252 46.96 31.41 44.28
CA SER A 252 46.37 31.51 42.94
C SER A 252 47.34 32.23 41.98
N ASP A 253 47.49 31.70 40.77
CA ASP A 253 48.43 32.21 39.75
C ASP A 253 48.14 33.66 39.28
N LYS A 254 47.05 34.27 39.74
CA LYS A 254 46.59 35.60 39.33
C LYS A 254 46.84 36.70 40.36
N ARG A 255 47.24 36.40 41.61
CA ARG A 255 47.52 37.43 42.64
C ARG A 255 48.65 37.02 43.59
N GLU A 256 49.80 37.67 43.42
CA GLU A 256 51.00 37.45 44.21
C GLU A 256 50.73 37.72 45.71
N GLY A 257 50.96 36.72 46.58
CA GLY A 257 50.88 36.87 48.04
C GLY A 257 49.54 36.50 48.71
N LYS A 258 48.54 35.97 47.98
CA LYS A 258 47.26 35.48 48.54
C LYS A 258 47.17 33.95 48.43
N TYR A 259 46.92 33.27 49.56
CA TYR A 259 46.96 31.81 49.67
C TYR A 259 45.63 31.27 50.20
N TYR A 260 45.05 30.27 49.54
CA TYR A 260 43.72 29.69 49.86
C TYR A 260 43.81 28.34 50.58
N GLY A 261 45.02 27.80 50.68
CA GLY A 261 45.30 26.51 51.28
C GLY A 261 46.79 26.31 51.49
N TYR A 262 47.17 25.13 51.95
CA TYR A 262 48.58 24.76 52.14
C TYR A 262 48.76 23.24 52.04
N ILE A 263 49.98 22.80 51.76
CA ILE A 263 50.40 21.40 51.73
C ILE A 263 51.21 21.13 53.00
N LYS A 264 50.96 20.00 53.66
CA LYS A 264 51.80 19.53 54.76
C LYS A 264 51.89 18.02 54.70
N ASP A 265 53.10 17.47 54.75
CA ASP A 265 53.35 16.02 54.68
C ASP A 265 52.72 15.35 53.43
N GLY A 266 52.65 16.08 52.32
CA GLY A 266 52.05 15.62 51.04
C GLY A 266 50.52 15.74 50.96
N LEU A 267 49.87 16.30 51.98
CA LEU A 267 48.41 16.44 52.08
C LEU A 267 47.99 17.90 51.92
N THR A 268 46.86 18.15 51.25
CA THR A 268 46.38 19.49 50.85
C THR A 268 45.22 19.96 51.73
N TYR A 269 45.34 21.15 52.31
CA TYR A 269 44.41 21.77 53.27
C TYR A 269 43.81 23.06 52.70
N TYR A 270 42.53 23.35 52.97
CA TYR A 270 41.79 24.52 52.44
C TYR A 270 41.07 25.31 53.54
N LYS A 271 40.97 26.64 53.38
CA LYS A 271 40.39 27.55 54.39
C LYS A 271 38.84 27.46 54.54
N ASN A 272 38.10 27.10 53.49
CA ASN A 272 36.64 27.35 53.40
C ASN A 272 35.70 26.15 53.64
N ILE A 273 36.17 25.08 54.28
CA ILE A 273 35.33 23.92 54.59
C ILE A 273 34.90 24.00 56.06
N SER A 274 33.60 24.01 56.32
CA SER A 274 33.03 24.03 57.68
C SER A 274 32.09 22.85 57.94
N LEU A 275 32.14 22.34 59.15
CA LEU A 275 31.28 21.28 59.66
C LEU A 275 30.28 21.90 60.63
N ILE A 276 28.99 21.66 60.41
CA ILE A 276 27.95 22.10 61.33
C ILE A 276 27.05 20.93 61.72
N ASN A 277 26.45 21.03 62.90
CA ASN A 277 25.32 20.18 63.22
C ASN A 277 24.06 20.80 62.60
N LYS A 278 23.47 20.13 61.61
CA LYS A 278 22.25 20.55 60.90
C LYS A 278 21.06 20.80 61.84
N LYS A 279 20.95 20.04 62.94
CA LYS A 279 19.82 20.15 63.88
C LYS A 279 19.98 21.34 64.84
N THR A 280 21.21 21.64 65.27
CA THR A 280 21.45 22.67 66.30
C THR A 280 22.11 23.94 65.78
N GLY A 281 22.66 23.93 64.56
CA GLY A 281 23.49 24.99 64.00
C GLY A 281 24.88 25.12 64.65
N GLU A 282 25.26 24.21 65.55
CA GLU A 282 26.56 24.25 66.24
C GLU A 282 27.70 24.04 65.24
N ASN A 283 28.74 24.90 65.28
CA ASN A 283 29.97 24.70 64.51
C ASN A 283 30.78 23.55 65.13
N LEU A 284 31.07 22.53 64.33
CA LEU A 284 31.75 21.31 64.73
C LEU A 284 33.24 21.30 64.35
N ASN A 285 33.78 22.34 63.72
CA ASN A 285 35.17 22.40 63.25
C ASN A 285 36.19 22.10 64.36
N ASP A 286 35.90 22.50 65.60
CA ASP A 286 36.80 22.23 66.75
C ASP A 286 36.75 20.79 67.26
N LYS A 287 35.76 19.99 66.85
CA LYS A 287 35.61 18.57 67.22
C LYS A 287 36.27 17.63 66.21
N PHE A 288 36.62 18.14 65.03
CA PHE A 288 37.31 17.41 63.98
C PHE A 288 38.72 17.98 63.76
N LYS A 289 39.59 17.20 63.12
CA LYS A 289 40.84 17.69 62.53
C LYS A 289 40.50 18.45 61.25
N GLU A 290 41.45 19.25 60.76
CA GLU A 290 41.26 20.00 59.52
C GLU A 290 40.94 19.05 58.35
N PRO A 291 39.99 19.40 57.47
CA PRO A 291 39.65 18.62 56.29
C PRO A 291 40.83 18.48 55.33
N VAL A 292 41.04 17.27 54.81
CA VAL A 292 42.16 16.93 53.93
C VAL A 292 41.64 16.25 52.68
N PHE A 293 42.06 16.72 51.50
CA PHE A 293 41.85 15.93 50.29
C PHE A 293 42.96 14.88 50.14
N GLU A 294 42.57 13.61 50.14
CA GLU A 294 43.49 12.49 49.89
C GLU A 294 43.84 12.39 48.40
N ASN A 295 42.91 12.81 47.52
CA ASN A 295 43.07 12.95 46.08
C ASN A 295 42.06 14.00 45.55
N ALA A 296 42.02 14.24 44.24
CA ALA A 296 41.15 15.26 43.62
C ALA A 296 39.64 15.06 43.89
N SER A 297 39.23 13.85 44.27
CA SER A 297 37.84 13.43 44.45
C SER A 297 37.50 12.98 45.88
N THR A 298 38.44 12.91 46.81
CA THR A 298 38.17 12.35 48.16
C THR A 298 38.60 13.32 49.26
N LEU A 299 37.63 13.80 50.04
CA LEU A 299 37.82 14.65 51.21
C LEU A 299 37.65 13.82 52.50
N THR A 300 38.68 13.81 53.33
CA THR A 300 38.73 13.13 54.62
C THR A 300 38.78 14.14 55.76
N ILE A 301 37.94 13.93 56.77
CA ILE A 301 37.82 14.78 57.95
C ILE A 301 37.91 13.88 59.20
N ALA A 302 39.11 13.72 59.74
CA ALA A 302 39.32 12.85 60.90
C ALA A 302 38.78 13.47 62.20
N ALA A 303 38.29 12.65 63.14
CA ALA A 303 37.88 13.14 64.45
C ALA A 303 39.10 13.54 65.31
N SER A 304 39.00 14.62 66.11
CA SER A 304 40.12 15.08 66.94
C SER A 304 40.03 14.52 68.37
N LYS A 305 40.93 13.61 68.74
CA LYS A 305 41.06 13.10 70.12
C LYS A 305 41.76 14.09 71.07
N GLU A 306 42.50 15.07 70.55
CA GLU A 306 43.39 15.93 71.35
C GLU A 306 42.70 17.17 71.94
N LYS A 307 41.49 17.52 71.50
CA LYS A 307 40.77 18.73 71.93
C LYS A 307 39.71 18.51 73.04
N GLY A 308 39.67 17.33 73.66
CA GLY A 308 38.90 17.07 74.90
C GLY A 308 37.37 17.08 74.80
N LYS A 309 36.80 17.19 73.60
CA LYS A 309 35.35 17.01 73.34
C LYS A 309 35.18 15.94 72.28
N ILE A 310 35.19 14.68 72.70
CA ILE A 310 34.92 13.54 71.83
C ILE A 310 33.42 13.57 71.50
N ILE A 311 33.06 13.44 70.22
CA ILE A 311 31.75 12.91 69.88
C ILE A 311 31.96 11.39 69.90
N ASP A 312 31.43 10.70 70.91
CA ASP A 312 31.90 9.38 71.39
C ASP A 312 31.91 8.23 70.34
N ASP A 313 31.38 8.46 69.14
CA ASP A 313 31.18 7.43 68.11
C ASP A 313 31.92 7.67 66.77
N TYR A 314 32.80 8.67 66.65
CA TYR A 314 33.40 9.05 65.34
C TYR A 314 34.92 8.85 65.28
N THR A 315 35.40 8.25 64.18
CA THR A 315 36.84 8.16 63.87
C THR A 315 37.23 9.07 62.70
N GLN A 316 36.40 9.16 61.65
CA GLN A 316 36.55 10.08 60.51
C GLN A 316 35.23 10.25 59.73
N VAL A 317 35.12 11.31 58.93
CA VAL A 317 34.08 11.51 57.91
C VAL A 317 34.77 11.50 56.54
N LEU A 318 34.29 10.68 55.62
CA LEU A 318 34.77 10.58 54.23
C LEU A 318 33.70 11.13 53.30
N VAL A 319 34.11 12.01 52.39
CA VAL A 319 33.23 12.60 51.36
C VAL A 319 33.89 12.34 50.01
N THR A 320 33.20 11.60 49.13
CA THR A 320 33.70 11.32 47.77
C THR A 320 32.90 12.16 46.77
N LEU A 321 33.61 12.95 45.97
CA LEU A 321 33.07 13.76 44.89
C LEU A 321 33.16 12.93 43.60
N GLU A 322 32.04 12.69 42.91
CA GLU A 322 32.05 11.86 41.69
C GLU A 322 32.68 12.58 40.48
N LYS A 323 32.79 13.91 40.51
CA LYS A 323 33.33 14.74 39.42
C LYS A 323 34.16 15.90 39.98
N ASP A 324 35.13 16.38 39.20
CA ASP A 324 36.05 17.46 39.57
C ASP A 324 35.28 18.72 40.00
N PHE A 325 35.66 19.29 41.16
CA PHE A 325 35.02 20.49 41.73
C PHE A 325 35.21 21.75 40.86
N PHE A 326 36.16 21.71 39.91
CA PHE A 326 36.51 22.79 39.02
C PHE A 326 36.10 22.44 37.59
N TYR A 327 35.03 23.06 37.09
CA TYR A 327 34.62 22.90 35.70
C TYR A 327 35.63 23.59 34.78
N SER A 328 36.12 22.84 33.79
CA SER A 328 36.78 23.41 32.63
C SER A 328 36.04 22.95 31.37
N GLU A 329 35.60 23.91 30.56
CA GLU A 329 35.01 23.66 29.26
C GLU A 329 36.17 23.36 28.30
N LYS A 330 36.19 22.15 27.75
CA LYS A 330 37.10 21.83 26.64
C LYS A 330 36.58 22.55 25.41
N ILE A 331 37.35 23.52 24.92
CA ILE A 331 37.05 24.23 23.67
C ILE A 331 37.52 23.39 22.48
N ASP A 332 38.57 22.59 22.69
CA ASP A 332 39.04 21.54 21.80
C ASP A 332 39.80 20.45 22.60
N GLU A 333 40.36 19.46 21.92
CA GLU A 333 41.11 18.34 22.54
C GLU A 333 42.32 18.80 23.38
N THR A 334 42.80 20.03 23.19
CA THR A 334 44.06 20.54 23.76
C THR A 334 43.89 21.75 24.69
N THR A 335 42.72 22.39 24.73
CA THR A 335 42.53 23.66 25.42
C THR A 335 41.27 23.65 26.30
N SER A 336 41.48 23.75 27.61
CA SER A 336 40.38 23.86 28.59
C SER A 336 40.29 25.29 29.15
N LYS A 337 39.12 25.94 29.08
CA LYS A 337 38.86 27.20 29.80
C LYS A 337 38.11 26.91 31.10
N PRO A 338 38.58 27.39 32.26
CA PRO A 338 37.81 27.28 33.50
C PRO A 338 36.54 28.14 33.41
N VAL A 339 35.39 27.53 33.70
CA VAL A 339 34.08 28.21 33.68
C VAL A 339 33.84 28.88 35.02
N THR A 340 33.53 30.17 35.01
CA THR A 340 33.20 30.91 36.24
C THR A 340 31.70 30.83 36.50
N LEU A 341 31.28 29.94 37.40
CA LEU A 341 29.88 29.80 37.79
C LEU A 341 29.45 31.02 38.64
N ARG A 342 28.43 31.78 38.23
CA ARG A 342 27.86 32.91 39.01
C ARG A 342 26.46 32.57 39.53
N GLY A 343 26.32 32.33 40.84
CA GLY A 343 25.04 32.08 41.52
C GLY A 343 25.18 32.01 43.05
N ILE A 344 24.21 32.60 43.78
CA ILE A 344 24.24 32.87 45.24
C ILE A 344 23.60 31.70 46.05
N VAL A 345 24.15 30.49 45.99
CA VAL A 345 23.59 29.36 46.76
C VAL A 345 24.68 28.62 47.54
N LYS A 346 24.48 28.48 48.87
CA LYS A 346 25.31 27.65 49.76
C LYS A 346 24.96 26.18 49.54
N TRP A 347 25.97 25.33 49.42
CA TRP A 347 25.79 23.89 49.19
C TRP A 347 25.93 23.14 50.51
N ALA A 348 24.97 22.27 50.82
CA ALA A 348 24.82 21.69 52.14
C ALA A 348 24.51 20.19 52.05
N TYR A 349 25.39 19.32 52.55
CA TYR A 349 25.35 17.87 52.26
C TYR A 349 25.23 16.98 53.52
N GLN A 350 24.54 15.82 53.40
CA GLN A 350 24.21 14.89 54.49
C GLN A 350 24.89 13.52 54.26
N VAL A 351 25.40 12.89 55.32
CA VAL A 351 26.16 11.62 55.27
C VAL A 351 25.25 10.43 55.65
N THR A 352 25.22 9.33 54.89
CA THR A 352 24.40 8.10 55.15
C THR A 352 25.14 6.79 54.79
N ASN A 353 24.69 5.64 55.35
CA ASN A 353 25.37 4.32 55.29
C ASN A 353 24.39 3.17 54.92
N HIS A 354 24.61 2.45 53.81
CA HIS A 354 24.05 1.12 53.56
C HIS A 354 25.09 0.22 52.85
N GLY A 355 25.28 -1.01 53.34
CA GLY A 355 26.02 -2.07 52.65
C GLY A 355 25.00 -3.01 52.00
N ASP A 356 25.25 -3.37 50.74
CA ASP A 356 24.28 -3.96 49.81
C ASP A 356 24.75 -5.37 49.38
N GLU A 357 23.92 -6.39 49.65
CA GLU A 357 24.15 -7.80 49.27
C GLU A 357 23.10 -8.32 48.27
N ASP A 358 22.13 -7.48 47.86
CA ASP A 358 21.02 -7.92 47.02
C ASP A 358 21.34 -7.69 45.53
N ALA A 359 21.07 -8.69 44.69
CA ALA A 359 21.27 -8.55 43.24
C ALA A 359 20.21 -7.61 42.62
N LEU A 360 20.62 -6.85 41.61
CA LEU A 360 19.73 -6.00 40.81
C LEU A 360 18.54 -6.80 40.26
N VAL A 361 17.37 -6.16 40.20
CA VAL A 361 16.18 -6.74 39.57
C VAL A 361 15.60 -5.81 38.52
N PHE A 362 14.93 -6.36 37.51
CA PHE A 362 14.16 -5.54 36.57
C PHE A 362 12.93 -4.95 37.25
N GLN A 363 12.77 -3.63 37.16
CA GLN A 363 11.59 -2.95 37.67
C GLN A 363 10.38 -3.31 36.79
N LYS A 364 9.19 -3.46 37.39
CA LYS A 364 7.93 -3.59 36.61
C LYS A 364 7.28 -2.22 36.45
N LYS A 365 7.06 -1.78 35.21
CA LYS A 365 6.37 -0.53 34.89
C LYS A 365 4.95 -0.88 34.43
N ASN A 366 3.94 -0.43 35.18
CA ASN A 366 2.52 -0.66 34.88
C ASN A 366 2.08 -2.14 34.76
N GLY A 367 2.76 -3.07 35.45
CA GLY A 367 2.37 -4.48 35.50
C GLY A 367 2.92 -5.38 34.39
N ASN A 368 3.69 -4.83 33.44
CA ASN A 368 4.43 -5.59 32.42
C ASN A 368 5.93 -5.61 32.73
N ASP A 369 6.63 -6.67 32.29
CA ASP A 369 8.09 -6.75 32.39
C ASP A 369 8.73 -5.65 31.51
N VAL A 370 9.69 -4.90 32.06
CA VAL A 370 10.21 -3.66 31.43
C VAL A 370 11.32 -3.91 30.44
N PHE A 371 11.95 -5.09 30.45
CA PHE A 371 12.97 -5.41 29.46
C PHE A 371 12.35 -5.65 28.09
N THR A 372 12.45 -4.66 27.21
CA THR A 372 11.94 -4.74 25.84
C THR A 372 13.09 -4.61 24.85
N LEU A 373 13.24 -5.64 24.02
CA LEU A 373 14.08 -5.62 22.84
C LEU A 373 13.21 -5.39 21.61
N LYS A 374 13.52 -4.34 20.83
CA LYS A 374 12.84 -4.04 19.56
C LYS A 374 13.84 -3.86 18.42
N LEU A 375 13.35 -4.01 17.20
CA LEU A 375 14.09 -3.71 15.97
C LEU A 375 13.90 -2.24 15.57
N TYR A 376 14.94 -1.64 14.98
CA TYR A 376 14.97 -0.24 14.54
C TYR A 376 13.77 0.16 13.67
N GLU A 377 13.37 -0.65 12.69
CA GLU A 377 12.20 -0.33 11.83
C GLU A 377 10.84 -0.62 12.50
N GLN A 378 10.76 -1.55 13.45
CA GLN A 378 9.49 -1.92 14.12
C GLN A 378 9.17 -1.06 15.36
N ALA A 379 10.06 -0.13 15.74
CA ALA A 379 9.75 0.85 16.78
C ALA A 379 8.63 1.85 16.35
N GLN A 380 8.27 1.87 15.06
CA GLN A 380 7.24 2.77 14.49
C GLN A 380 5.87 2.10 14.21
N GLN A 381 5.72 0.76 14.20
CA GLN A 381 4.42 0.07 14.05
C GLN A 381 4.38 -1.27 14.81
N SER A 382 3.27 -1.56 15.50
CA SER A 382 3.04 -2.84 16.20
C SER A 382 2.65 -3.97 15.25
N LEU A 383 3.31 -5.13 15.31
CA LEU A 383 2.91 -6.35 14.60
C LEU A 383 2.92 -7.59 15.51
N ALA A 384 1.96 -8.49 15.25
CA ALA A 384 1.82 -9.81 15.85
C ALA A 384 2.74 -10.83 15.14
N VAL A 385 3.42 -11.67 15.92
CA VAL A 385 4.44 -12.62 15.46
C VAL A 385 3.81 -13.96 15.09
N GLY A 386 4.18 -14.51 13.93
CA GLY A 386 3.78 -15.84 13.47
C GLY A 386 4.89 -16.87 13.71
N ASP A 387 4.50 -18.05 14.21
CA ASP A 387 5.35 -19.21 14.44
C ASP A 387 5.79 -19.83 13.11
N LYS A 388 7.10 -19.92 12.85
CA LYS A 388 7.81 -21.06 12.21
C LYS A 388 9.24 -20.68 11.80
N HIS A 389 10.22 -21.14 12.58
CA HIS A 389 11.56 -21.47 12.09
C HIS A 389 11.78 -22.99 12.29
N PRO A 390 12.57 -23.69 11.45
CA PRO A 390 12.76 -25.14 11.58
C PRO A 390 13.61 -25.47 12.81
N GLU A 391 12.97 -26.05 13.82
CA GLU A 391 13.49 -26.90 14.90
C GLU A 391 14.94 -26.67 15.36
N ILE A 392 15.17 -25.61 16.13
CA ILE A 392 16.17 -25.67 17.22
C ILE A 392 15.45 -26.29 18.42
N GLY A 393 15.92 -27.45 18.89
CA GLY A 393 15.26 -28.30 19.89
C GLY A 393 14.71 -27.53 21.11
N ASN A 394 13.39 -27.38 21.13
CA ASN A 394 12.66 -26.54 22.07
C ASN A 394 12.50 -27.26 23.42
N ASN A 395 13.30 -26.90 24.43
CA ASN A 395 13.14 -27.35 25.82
C ASN A 395 12.88 -26.20 26.81
N GLY A 396 12.33 -25.08 26.34
CA GLY A 396 11.84 -24.01 27.22
C GLY A 396 10.81 -23.14 26.51
N SER A 397 9.58 -23.11 27.01
CA SER A 397 8.41 -22.45 26.44
C SER A 397 8.44 -20.90 26.50
N GLY A 398 9.53 -20.25 26.10
CA GLY A 398 9.66 -18.80 26.22
C GLY A 398 10.70 -18.10 25.34
N ILE A 399 11.43 -18.82 24.47
CA ILE A 399 12.43 -18.20 23.61
C ILE A 399 11.76 -17.77 22.31
N LYS A 400 11.66 -16.45 22.09
CA LYS A 400 11.13 -15.84 20.87
C LYS A 400 12.28 -15.64 19.88
N ASP A 401 12.20 -16.27 18.71
CA ASP A 401 13.10 -15.98 17.59
C ASP A 401 12.85 -14.54 17.12
N LEU A 402 13.90 -13.72 17.12
CA LEU A 402 13.87 -12.36 16.56
C LEU A 402 14.70 -12.39 15.26
N ASN A 403 14.10 -12.05 14.13
CA ASN A 403 14.81 -11.88 12.85
C ASN A 403 15.26 -10.41 12.73
N PHE A 404 16.55 -10.15 12.52
CA PHE A 404 17.13 -8.80 12.60
C PHE A 404 17.49 -8.21 11.23
N LEU A 405 17.25 -6.90 11.08
CA LEU A 405 17.57 -6.09 9.90
C LEU A 405 18.86 -5.27 10.13
N LYS A 406 19.71 -5.20 9.11
CA LYS A 406 20.93 -4.37 9.07
C LYS A 406 20.58 -2.95 8.60
N LEU A 407 21.24 -1.90 9.11
CA LEU A 407 21.12 -0.56 8.52
C LEU A 407 21.70 -0.55 7.11
N LYS A 408 20.88 -0.22 6.10
CA LYS A 408 21.23 -0.37 4.68
C LYS A 408 21.75 0.90 4.02
N LYS A 409 21.41 2.09 4.52
CA LYS A 409 21.78 3.37 3.87
C LYS A 409 22.28 4.39 4.89
N LYS A 410 23.04 5.37 4.37
CA LYS A 410 23.55 6.53 5.14
C LYS A 410 22.43 7.46 5.60
N GLU A 411 21.31 7.48 4.90
CA GLU A 411 20.10 8.22 5.27
C GLU A 411 19.39 7.61 6.50
N ASP A 412 19.62 6.32 6.77
CA ASP A 412 19.08 5.59 7.93
C ASP A 412 20.03 5.67 9.16
N SER A 413 21.11 6.47 9.09
CA SER A 413 22.08 6.52 10.17
C SER A 413 21.48 7.13 11.43
N ILE A 414 21.48 6.37 12.52
CA ILE A 414 21.27 6.93 13.85
C ILE A 414 22.54 7.68 14.24
N GLU A 415 22.40 8.88 14.79
CA GLU A 415 23.52 9.69 15.23
C GLU A 415 24.47 8.86 16.12
N GLY A 416 25.74 8.74 15.72
CA GLY A 416 26.76 7.95 16.41
C GLY A 416 26.86 6.47 16.03
N ILE A 417 26.06 5.94 15.10
CA ILE A 417 26.13 4.53 14.64
C ILE A 417 26.46 4.45 13.14
N GLU A 418 27.52 3.70 12.81
CA GLU A 418 27.95 3.51 11.43
C GLU A 418 27.00 2.61 10.61
N VAL A 419 26.83 2.94 9.32
CA VAL A 419 26.08 2.13 8.34
C VAL A 419 26.71 0.75 8.24
N GLY A 420 25.89 -0.30 8.25
CA GLY A 420 26.36 -1.68 8.17
C GLY A 420 26.61 -2.36 9.52
N LYS A 421 26.28 -1.74 10.66
CA LYS A 421 26.21 -2.42 11.96
C LYS A 421 24.81 -3.01 12.20
N THR A 422 24.74 -4.08 13.00
CA THR A 422 23.45 -4.64 13.46
C THR A 422 22.97 -3.83 14.65
N ILE A 423 21.74 -3.28 14.60
CA ILE A 423 21.22 -2.40 15.65
C ILE A 423 20.14 -3.10 16.47
N LEU A 424 20.23 -2.96 17.78
CA LEU A 424 19.29 -3.47 18.76
C LEU A 424 18.71 -2.30 19.57
N TYR A 425 17.40 -2.07 19.53
CA TYR A 425 16.78 -1.13 20.46
C TYR A 425 16.52 -1.85 21.78
N CYS A 426 17.05 -1.29 22.87
CA CYS A 426 16.84 -1.80 24.21
C CYS A 426 16.18 -0.71 25.05
N ASP A 427 15.05 -1.06 25.68
CA ASP A 427 14.37 -0.26 26.69
C ASP A 427 14.27 -1.11 27.95
N MET A 428 14.87 -0.63 29.03
CA MET A 428 15.00 -1.37 30.28
C MET A 428 15.11 -0.44 31.47
N ALA A 429 14.60 -0.90 32.61
CA ALA A 429 14.78 -0.26 33.91
C ALA A 429 15.20 -1.31 34.93
N LEU A 430 16.35 -1.10 35.55
CA LEU A 430 16.87 -1.88 36.66
C LEU A 430 16.65 -1.10 37.95
N GLN A 431 16.27 -1.81 39.00
CA GLN A 431 16.08 -1.26 40.32
C GLN A 431 16.87 -2.10 41.32
N ASP A 432 17.54 -1.38 42.21
CA ASP A 432 18.05 -1.90 43.46
C ASP A 432 16.90 -1.87 44.49
N VAL A 433 16.39 -3.04 44.86
CA VAL A 433 15.15 -3.19 45.62
C VAL A 433 15.27 -2.90 47.10
N THR A 434 16.48 -2.82 47.65
CA THR A 434 16.70 -2.71 49.10
C THR A 434 17.43 -1.43 49.52
N GLY A 435 17.54 -0.45 48.61
CA GLY A 435 18.13 0.86 48.90
C GLY A 435 19.65 0.78 49.05
N GLY A 436 20.26 -0.14 48.30
CA GLY A 436 21.68 -0.40 48.27
C GLY A 436 22.48 0.61 47.43
N SER A 437 23.57 0.12 46.84
CA SER A 437 24.57 0.94 46.16
C SER A 437 24.11 1.46 44.78
N GLY A 438 22.98 0.95 44.29
CA GLY A 438 22.42 1.27 43.00
C GLY A 438 23.20 0.65 41.83
N PRO A 439 22.62 0.65 40.61
CA PRO A 439 23.31 0.13 39.44
C PRO A 439 24.58 0.92 39.13
N ASN A 440 25.60 0.26 38.55
CA ASN A 440 26.76 0.94 38.00
C ASN A 440 26.33 1.86 36.84
N SER A 441 27.16 2.82 36.46
CA SER A 441 26.91 3.72 35.34
C SER A 441 26.89 3.02 33.97
N THR A 442 27.37 1.77 33.91
CA THR A 442 27.43 0.94 32.71
C THR A 442 26.94 -0.50 32.96
N PHE A 443 26.55 -1.17 31.89
CA PHE A 443 26.36 -2.62 31.82
C PHE A 443 27.07 -3.19 30.60
N THR A 444 27.39 -4.48 30.60
CA THR A 444 28.12 -5.12 29.50
C THR A 444 27.16 -5.93 28.63
N VAL A 445 27.28 -5.75 27.31
CA VAL A 445 26.60 -6.58 26.31
C VAL A 445 27.61 -7.59 25.80
N CYS A 446 27.26 -8.88 25.86
CA CYS A 446 28.09 -9.99 25.43
C CYS A 446 27.45 -10.69 24.25
N TYR A 447 28.24 -11.14 23.29
CA TYR A 447 27.78 -11.96 22.18
C TYR A 447 28.82 -12.99 21.74
N GLU A 448 28.34 -14.10 21.18
CA GLU A 448 29.18 -15.15 20.61
C GLU A 448 28.53 -15.74 19.37
N ARG A 449 29.32 -16.24 18.42
CA ARG A 449 28.79 -16.93 17.23
C ARG A 449 28.61 -18.41 17.54
N ILE A 450 27.41 -18.95 17.29
CA ILE A 450 27.06 -20.35 17.63
C ILE A 450 26.90 -21.26 16.41
N LYS A 451 26.59 -20.70 15.23
CA LYS A 451 26.36 -21.50 14.00
C LYS A 451 26.69 -20.71 12.73
N ASP A 452 27.37 -21.36 11.80
CA ASP A 452 27.61 -20.90 10.43
C ASP A 452 26.37 -21.17 9.56
N TYR A 453 25.88 -20.17 8.81
CA TYR A 453 24.68 -20.31 7.98
C TYR A 453 24.93 -21.19 6.73
N ILE A 454 26.19 -21.26 6.27
CA ILE A 454 26.57 -21.87 4.98
C ILE A 454 27.10 -23.30 5.14
N THR A 455 27.54 -23.69 6.34
CA THR A 455 28.05 -25.04 6.61
C THR A 455 27.53 -25.51 7.95
N ASP A 456 26.97 -26.71 8.01
CA ASP A 456 26.42 -27.35 9.23
C ASP A 456 27.50 -27.72 10.28
N GLY A 457 28.65 -27.02 10.26
CA GLY A 457 29.78 -27.19 11.16
C GLY A 457 29.63 -26.33 12.42
N SER A 458 29.79 -26.97 13.57
CA SER A 458 29.86 -26.30 14.88
C SER A 458 31.23 -25.63 15.06
N GLY A 459 31.37 -24.38 14.64
CA GLY A 459 32.49 -23.51 15.02
C GLY A 459 32.00 -22.46 16.02
N THR A 460 32.48 -22.50 17.26
CA THR A 460 32.28 -21.40 18.22
C THR A 460 33.41 -20.39 18.01
N ASP A 461 33.10 -19.22 17.46
CA ASP A 461 34.02 -18.08 17.51
C ASP A 461 33.98 -17.50 18.94
N GLY A 462 35.07 -16.86 19.38
CA GLY A 462 35.21 -16.37 20.76
C GLY A 462 34.06 -15.43 21.19
N THR A 463 33.84 -15.32 22.50
CA THR A 463 32.90 -14.34 23.08
C THR A 463 33.50 -12.94 22.98
N ASP A 464 32.77 -12.02 22.37
CA ASP A 464 33.07 -10.58 22.36
C ASP A 464 32.10 -9.84 23.29
N SER A 465 32.52 -8.68 23.80
CA SER A 465 31.72 -7.87 24.72
C SER A 465 32.08 -6.38 24.66
N PHE A 466 31.11 -5.51 24.95
CA PHE A 466 31.34 -4.07 25.08
C PHE A 466 30.44 -3.46 26.15
N ASP A 467 30.91 -2.37 26.77
CA ASP A 467 30.19 -1.67 27.83
C ASP A 467 29.27 -0.58 27.27
N VAL A 468 28.08 -0.48 27.85
CA VAL A 468 27.02 0.45 27.49
C VAL A 468 26.69 1.31 28.69
N LYS A 469 26.63 2.63 28.51
CA LYS A 469 26.17 3.57 29.54
C LYS A 469 24.65 3.63 29.60
N TYR A 470 24.08 3.64 30.80
CA TYR A 470 22.65 3.91 30.98
C TYR A 470 22.30 5.34 30.55
N SER A 471 21.05 5.54 30.08
CA SER A 471 20.52 6.87 29.77
C SER A 471 20.29 7.70 31.03
N THR A 472 19.88 7.06 32.13
CA THR A 472 19.82 7.67 33.46
C THR A 472 20.26 6.64 34.50
N THR A 473 21.04 7.08 35.47
CA THR A 473 21.38 6.31 36.67
C THR A 473 21.12 7.18 37.88
N THR A 474 20.34 6.69 38.83
CA THR A 474 20.16 7.27 40.16
C THR A 474 20.86 6.39 41.19
N SER A 475 20.71 6.68 42.47
CA SER A 475 21.17 5.79 43.55
C SER A 475 20.34 4.51 43.67
N GLU A 476 19.17 4.43 43.05
CA GLU A 476 18.24 3.29 43.21
C GLU A 476 17.88 2.63 41.86
N ASP A 477 17.88 3.39 40.77
CA ASP A 477 17.41 2.95 39.48
C ASP A 477 18.43 3.22 38.38
N ALA A 478 18.42 2.40 37.33
CA ALA A 478 19.09 2.72 36.07
C ALA A 478 18.18 2.39 34.90
N ILE A 479 18.06 3.34 33.98
CA ILE A 479 17.24 3.22 32.79
C ILE A 479 18.16 3.32 31.59
N PHE A 480 18.03 2.35 30.68
CA PHE A 480 18.58 2.47 29.34
C PHE A 480 17.42 2.41 28.35
N THR A 481 17.29 3.48 27.58
CA THR A 481 16.38 3.54 26.45
C THR A 481 17.17 4.05 25.25
N GLY A 482 17.57 3.14 24.36
CA GLY A 482 18.46 3.52 23.26
C GLY A 482 18.80 2.38 22.31
N TYR A 483 19.66 2.69 21.36
CA TYR A 483 20.13 1.76 20.33
C TYR A 483 21.53 1.25 20.66
N LEU A 484 21.75 -0.05 20.48
CA LEU A 484 23.03 -0.74 20.63
C LEU A 484 23.52 -1.18 19.26
N ALA A 485 24.76 -0.82 18.91
CA ALA A 485 25.41 -1.28 17.69
C ALA A 485 26.24 -2.52 18.00
N LEU A 486 25.91 -3.64 17.36
CA LEU A 486 26.64 -4.89 17.44
C LEU A 486 27.58 -5.01 16.24
N ASP A 487 28.86 -5.25 16.52
CA ASP A 487 29.88 -5.45 15.50
C ASP A 487 30.04 -6.93 15.13
N LEU A 488 29.00 -7.50 14.54
CA LEU A 488 29.00 -8.92 14.18
C LEU A 488 29.89 -9.14 12.94
N PRO A 489 30.94 -9.99 13.02
CA PRO A 489 32.01 -10.04 12.03
C PRO A 489 31.68 -10.76 10.71
N SER A 490 30.68 -11.63 10.68
CA SER A 490 30.35 -12.45 9.49
C SER A 490 28.96 -13.11 9.55
N ASP A 491 28.44 -13.56 8.40
CA ASP A 491 27.12 -14.21 8.34
C ASP A 491 27.03 -15.43 9.27
N GLY A 492 25.99 -15.52 10.09
CA GLY A 492 25.82 -16.61 11.06
C GLY A 492 24.86 -16.27 12.17
N THR A 493 24.54 -17.25 13.01
CA THR A 493 23.72 -17.03 14.21
C THR A 493 24.63 -16.73 15.40
N TYR A 494 24.29 -15.68 16.12
CA TYR A 494 24.96 -15.18 17.31
C TYR A 494 24.03 -15.29 18.51
N ARG A 495 24.58 -15.64 19.68
CA ARG A 495 23.89 -15.60 20.97
C ARG A 495 24.30 -14.33 21.69
N ILE A 496 23.34 -13.59 22.27
CA ILE A 496 23.54 -12.32 22.97
C ILE A 496 22.96 -12.40 24.38
N TRP A 497 23.68 -11.87 25.37
CA TRP A 497 23.23 -11.72 26.74
C TRP A 497 23.79 -10.45 27.38
N PHE A 498 23.22 -10.06 28.51
CA PHE A 498 23.56 -8.83 29.23
C PHE A 498 24.11 -9.15 30.61
N ASP A 499 25.18 -8.47 31.00
CA ASP A 499 25.80 -8.54 32.33
C ASP A 499 25.65 -7.17 33.01
N PHE A 500 24.81 -7.11 34.05
CA PHE A 500 24.58 -5.92 34.85
C PHE A 500 25.38 -6.01 36.13
N THR A 501 26.07 -4.92 36.47
CA THR A 501 26.82 -4.83 37.71
C THR A 501 26.30 -3.67 38.54
N ASP A 502 26.13 -3.85 39.85
CA ASP A 502 25.86 -2.74 40.77
C ASP A 502 27.16 -2.02 41.20
N ARG A 503 27.06 -0.93 41.97
CA ARG A 503 28.23 -0.19 42.45
C ARG A 503 29.02 -0.93 43.54
N SER A 504 28.48 -2.02 44.09
CA SER A 504 29.14 -2.93 45.02
C SER A 504 29.80 -4.14 44.32
N GLN A 505 29.73 -4.20 42.99
CA GLN A 505 30.24 -5.27 42.12
C GLN A 505 29.46 -6.59 42.14
N ASN A 506 28.19 -6.59 42.54
CA ASN A 506 27.34 -7.77 42.34
C ASN A 506 26.88 -7.85 40.87
N HIS A 507 26.94 -9.06 40.30
CA HIS A 507 26.58 -9.33 38.90
C HIS A 507 25.18 -9.92 38.76
N PHE A 508 24.46 -9.51 37.72
CA PHE A 508 23.16 -10.03 37.32
C PHE A 508 23.15 -10.26 35.80
N TYR A 509 22.91 -11.50 35.36
CA TYR A 509 22.89 -11.86 33.94
C TYR A 509 21.46 -12.00 33.40
N TYR A 510 21.20 -11.51 32.18
CA TYR A 510 19.90 -11.64 31.53
C TYR A 510 20.00 -12.17 30.08
N PRO A 511 19.14 -13.13 29.68
CA PRO A 511 18.06 -13.80 30.45
C PRO A 511 18.56 -14.67 31.63
N ALA A 512 17.77 -14.70 32.71
CA ALA A 512 18.16 -15.29 34.00
C ALA A 512 18.24 -16.82 33.95
N ASN A 513 19.45 -17.33 33.73
CA ASN A 513 19.99 -18.65 34.13
C ASN A 513 21.50 -18.78 33.84
N ALA A 514 22.17 -17.70 33.36
CA ALA A 514 23.59 -17.69 33.00
C ALA A 514 24.56 -17.60 34.19
N ASN A 515 24.13 -17.97 35.41
CA ASN A 515 25.06 -18.13 36.55
C ASN A 515 26.13 -19.19 36.27
N GLU A 516 25.93 -20.02 35.24
CA GLU A 516 26.99 -20.73 34.55
C GLU A 516 27.18 -20.12 33.16
N LYS A 517 28.42 -19.73 32.86
CA LYS A 517 28.92 -19.35 31.53
C LYS A 517 28.63 -20.41 30.43
N ASP A 518 28.08 -21.56 30.81
CA ASP A 518 27.81 -22.78 30.04
C ASP A 518 26.33 -22.98 29.62
N SER A 519 25.41 -22.08 30.02
CA SER A 519 24.00 -22.24 29.64
C SER A 519 23.76 -21.72 28.21
N ASN A 520 23.16 -22.54 27.33
CA ASN A 520 22.70 -22.17 25.97
C ASN A 520 21.49 -21.20 26.00
N VAL A 521 21.49 -20.23 26.91
CA VAL A 521 20.36 -19.35 27.19
C VAL A 521 20.79 -17.92 26.86
N GLY A 522 20.30 -17.39 25.74
CA GLY A 522 20.54 -16.03 25.28
C GLY A 522 19.57 -15.66 24.16
N PHE A 523 19.64 -14.40 23.71
CA PHE A 523 18.92 -13.95 22.52
C PHE A 523 19.70 -14.37 21.27
N TYR A 524 19.03 -15.03 20.33
CA TYR A 524 19.65 -15.47 19.10
C TYR A 524 19.43 -14.46 17.98
N VAL A 525 20.51 -14.07 17.29
CA VAL A 525 20.55 -13.06 16.24
C VAL A 525 21.24 -13.63 15.02
N THR A 526 20.58 -13.69 13.88
CA THR A 526 21.23 -14.11 12.63
C THR A 526 21.68 -12.89 11.84
N GLN A 527 22.96 -12.83 11.48
CA GLN A 527 23.50 -11.90 10.49
C GLN A 527 23.53 -12.63 9.14
N ASP A 528 22.92 -12.04 8.12
CA ASP A 528 23.00 -12.50 6.74
C ASP A 528 23.12 -11.29 5.83
N THR A 529 24.21 -11.22 5.08
CA THR A 529 24.58 -10.08 4.24
C THR A 529 24.43 -10.35 2.75
N SER A 530 24.02 -11.56 2.35
CA SER A 530 24.00 -11.96 0.95
C SER A 530 22.67 -12.61 0.53
N ILE A 531 21.99 -11.99 -0.43
CA ILE A 531 20.82 -12.59 -1.05
C ILE A 531 21.26 -13.65 -2.06
N ASN A 532 21.25 -14.92 -1.65
CA ASN A 532 21.72 -16.05 -2.45
C ASN A 532 20.64 -16.55 -3.44
N MET A 533 19.98 -15.65 -4.17
CA MET A 533 18.95 -16.00 -5.15
C MET A 533 19.52 -16.21 -6.56
N THR A 534 19.13 -17.31 -7.20
CA THR A 534 19.32 -17.49 -8.64
C THR A 534 18.47 -16.49 -9.41
N ALA A 535 19.03 -15.91 -10.47
CA ALA A 535 18.34 -14.95 -11.30
C ALA A 535 17.02 -15.56 -11.88
N PRO A 536 15.89 -14.84 -11.78
CA PRO A 536 14.65 -15.29 -12.38
C PRO A 536 14.72 -15.38 -13.91
N SER A 537 13.85 -16.19 -14.48
CA SER A 537 13.63 -16.26 -15.92
C SER A 537 12.14 -16.18 -16.24
N VAL A 538 11.78 -15.54 -17.35
CA VAL A 538 10.41 -15.58 -17.87
C VAL A 538 10.34 -16.66 -18.93
N THR A 539 9.34 -17.53 -18.86
CA THR A 539 9.00 -18.49 -19.92
C THR A 539 7.61 -18.22 -20.43
N ASP A 540 7.43 -18.32 -21.73
CA ASP A 540 6.11 -18.31 -22.35
C ASP A 540 5.38 -19.63 -22.09
N THR A 541 4.22 -19.54 -21.44
CA THR A 541 3.31 -20.66 -21.14
C THR A 541 1.95 -20.51 -21.82
N SER A 542 1.88 -19.69 -22.87
CA SER A 542 0.65 -19.45 -23.64
C SER A 542 0.09 -20.76 -24.18
N ASN A 543 -1.24 -20.88 -24.12
CA ASN A 543 -1.98 -22.06 -24.56
C ASN A 543 -3.36 -21.64 -25.13
N GLU A 544 -4.26 -22.59 -25.36
CA GLU A 544 -5.63 -22.32 -25.84
C GLU A 544 -6.46 -21.38 -24.95
N ASP A 545 -6.10 -21.21 -23.67
CA ASP A 545 -6.82 -20.31 -22.75
C ASP A 545 -6.29 -18.86 -22.81
N GLY A 546 -5.27 -18.58 -23.63
CA GLY A 546 -4.75 -17.23 -23.88
C GLY A 546 -3.23 -17.10 -23.75
N ILE A 547 -2.75 -15.87 -23.97
CA ILE A 547 -1.32 -15.51 -23.89
C ILE A 547 -0.89 -15.40 -22.43
N LYS A 548 0.14 -16.16 -22.06
CA LYS A 548 0.61 -16.32 -20.68
C LYS A 548 2.14 -16.25 -20.61
N LEU A 549 2.64 -15.50 -19.65
CA LEU A 549 4.06 -15.52 -19.27
C LEU A 549 4.19 -16.02 -17.84
N LYS A 550 5.05 -17.01 -17.62
CA LYS A 550 5.35 -17.56 -16.30
C LYS A 550 6.74 -17.14 -15.87
N LEU A 551 6.85 -16.57 -14.68
CA LEU A 551 8.13 -16.18 -14.10
C LEU A 551 8.70 -17.32 -13.27
N ASN A 552 9.72 -18.03 -13.74
CA ASN A 552 10.38 -19.10 -13.01
C ASN A 552 11.52 -18.56 -12.15
N TRP A 553 11.48 -18.87 -10.86
CA TRP A 553 12.60 -18.68 -9.95
C TRP A 553 12.64 -19.82 -8.92
N THR A 554 13.80 -20.01 -8.31
CA THR A 554 13.97 -20.92 -7.17
C THR A 554 14.28 -20.06 -5.95
N PRO A 555 13.40 -20.06 -4.92
CA PRO A 555 13.69 -19.36 -3.67
C PRO A 555 14.94 -19.97 -3.02
N CYS A 556 15.76 -19.10 -2.43
CA CYS A 556 16.80 -19.50 -1.48
C CYS A 556 16.17 -19.98 -0.15
N VAL A 557 17.01 -20.57 0.71
CA VAL A 557 16.57 -21.17 1.98
C VAL A 557 16.08 -20.10 2.99
N ASP A 558 16.53 -18.86 2.82
CA ASP A 558 16.19 -17.66 3.62
C ASP A 558 15.13 -16.77 2.94
N PHE A 559 14.42 -17.24 1.91
CA PHE A 559 13.43 -16.44 1.20
C PHE A 559 12.27 -15.98 2.10
N ALA A 560 12.05 -14.66 2.22
CA ALA A 560 10.89 -14.11 2.94
C ALA A 560 9.73 -13.76 2.00
N LYS A 561 9.99 -12.92 0.98
CA LYS A 561 8.96 -12.48 0.03
C LYS A 561 9.52 -12.02 -1.31
N THR A 562 8.66 -11.96 -2.32
CA THR A 562 8.91 -11.31 -3.61
C THR A 562 7.79 -10.34 -3.94
N GLN A 563 8.12 -9.20 -4.52
CA GLN A 563 7.16 -8.26 -5.08
C GLN A 563 7.39 -8.15 -6.58
N ILE A 564 6.33 -8.25 -7.37
CA ILE A 564 6.40 -8.20 -8.84
C ILE A 564 5.46 -7.15 -9.38
N ARG A 565 5.94 -6.38 -10.35
CA ARG A 565 5.13 -5.54 -11.22
C ARG A 565 5.59 -5.66 -12.67
N TYR A 566 4.71 -5.32 -13.60
CA TYR A 566 5.00 -5.39 -15.03
C TYR A 566 4.37 -4.22 -15.78
N LYS A 567 4.84 -4.00 -17.00
CA LYS A 567 4.22 -3.08 -17.96
C LYS A 567 4.57 -3.46 -19.39
N LYS A 568 3.78 -2.99 -20.35
CA LYS A 568 4.20 -3.01 -21.76
C LYS A 568 5.36 -2.02 -21.92
N ASN A 569 6.27 -2.31 -22.83
CA ASN A 569 7.38 -1.38 -23.13
C ASN A 569 6.89 -0.05 -23.70
N THR A 570 5.69 -0.01 -24.31
CA THR A 570 5.02 1.19 -24.81
C THR A 570 4.40 2.05 -23.69
N ASP A 571 4.13 1.47 -22.53
CA ASP A 571 3.43 2.14 -21.44
C ASP A 571 4.42 2.93 -20.56
N THR A 572 3.99 4.10 -20.10
CA THR A 572 4.77 4.88 -19.12
C THR A 572 4.67 4.26 -17.72
N ASP A 573 3.47 3.82 -17.36
CA ASP A 573 3.09 3.47 -16.00
C ASP A 573 3.28 1.96 -15.75
N TRP A 574 3.65 1.63 -14.51
CA TRP A 574 3.77 0.24 -14.06
C TRP A 574 2.47 -0.24 -13.42
N SER A 575 2.22 -1.55 -13.48
CA SER A 575 1.19 -2.16 -12.63
C SER A 575 1.51 -1.96 -11.14
N ASP A 576 0.49 -2.11 -10.30
CA ASP A 576 0.69 -2.24 -8.86
C ASP A 576 1.56 -3.47 -8.53
N TYR A 577 2.27 -3.41 -7.41
CA TYR A 577 3.05 -4.54 -6.90
C TYR A 577 2.13 -5.64 -6.37
N LYS A 578 2.37 -6.87 -6.82
CA LYS A 578 1.83 -8.09 -6.21
C LYS A 578 2.89 -8.75 -5.34
N GLU A 579 2.55 -9.04 -4.09
CA GLU A 579 3.45 -9.66 -3.11
C GLU A 579 3.19 -11.17 -3.02
N PHE A 580 4.27 -11.95 -2.99
CA PHE A 580 4.25 -13.41 -2.94
C PHE A 580 5.17 -13.90 -1.81
N THR A 581 4.62 -14.73 -0.92
CA THR A 581 5.36 -15.40 0.15
C THR A 581 5.68 -16.86 -0.17
N THR A 582 5.13 -17.39 -1.28
CA THR A 582 5.38 -18.74 -1.78
C THR A 582 5.58 -18.72 -3.30
N VAL A 583 6.17 -19.79 -3.84
CA VAL A 583 6.53 -19.94 -5.26
C VAL A 583 5.37 -20.32 -6.17
N THR A 584 4.16 -20.49 -5.63
CA THR A 584 3.08 -21.21 -6.32
C THR A 584 2.28 -20.38 -7.32
N GLU A 585 2.32 -19.04 -7.28
CA GLU A 585 1.62 -18.19 -8.24
C GLU A 585 2.57 -17.19 -8.92
N ASN A 586 2.93 -17.47 -10.17
CA ASN A 586 3.87 -16.67 -10.95
C ASN A 586 3.50 -16.57 -12.44
N GLU A 587 2.25 -16.84 -12.79
CA GLU A 587 1.75 -16.78 -14.16
C GLU A 587 0.90 -15.52 -14.41
N PHE A 588 1.33 -14.73 -15.40
CA PHE A 588 0.66 -13.53 -15.88
C PHE A 588 -0.21 -13.91 -17.07
N LYS A 589 -1.54 -13.73 -16.93
CA LYS A 589 -2.55 -14.13 -17.93
C LYS A 589 -3.12 -12.92 -18.64
N SER A 590 -3.79 -13.15 -19.76
CA SER A 590 -4.47 -12.11 -20.56
C SER A 590 -3.51 -11.02 -21.07
N LEU A 591 -2.29 -11.43 -21.43
CA LEU A 591 -1.32 -10.53 -22.05
C LEU A 591 -1.62 -10.33 -23.55
N GLU A 592 -1.05 -9.29 -24.12
CA GLU A 592 -1.16 -8.97 -25.54
C GLU A 592 -0.15 -9.79 -26.34
N LEU A 593 -0.50 -10.08 -27.58
CA LEU A 593 0.35 -10.85 -28.48
C LEU A 593 1.44 -9.96 -29.08
N ASN A 594 2.63 -10.54 -29.28
CA ASN A 594 3.76 -9.88 -29.92
C ASN A 594 4.23 -8.61 -29.18
N THR A 595 3.83 -8.48 -27.92
CA THR A 595 4.07 -7.29 -27.09
C THR A 595 5.28 -7.54 -26.20
N GLU A 596 6.18 -6.57 -26.17
CA GLU A 596 7.31 -6.60 -25.26
C GLU A 596 6.88 -6.11 -23.88
N TYR A 597 7.16 -6.92 -22.87
CA TYR A 597 6.90 -6.62 -21.48
C TYR A 597 8.21 -6.44 -20.71
N SER A 598 8.19 -5.43 -19.85
CA SER A 598 9.17 -5.23 -18.80
C SER A 598 8.60 -5.74 -17.47
N PHE A 599 9.37 -6.58 -16.78
CA PHE A 599 9.07 -7.05 -15.43
C PHE A 599 10.08 -6.48 -14.45
N GLU A 600 9.61 -6.01 -13.31
CA GLU A 600 10.46 -5.64 -12.18
C GLU A 600 10.11 -6.52 -10.99
N ILE A 601 11.14 -7.21 -10.49
CA ILE A 601 11.02 -8.24 -9.47
C ILE A 601 11.92 -7.86 -8.32
N VAL A 602 11.34 -7.67 -7.14
CA VAL A 602 12.05 -7.29 -5.92
C VAL A 602 12.00 -8.46 -4.95
N TYR A 603 13.15 -9.04 -4.66
CA TYR A 603 13.32 -10.10 -3.69
C TYR A 603 13.57 -9.54 -2.30
N THR A 604 13.14 -10.25 -1.27
CA THR A 604 13.46 -9.96 0.12
C THR A 604 13.69 -11.27 0.86
N ASP A 605 14.87 -11.44 1.46
CA ASP A 605 15.16 -12.57 2.37
C ASP A 605 14.67 -12.27 3.81
N PHE A 606 14.81 -13.21 4.75
CA PHE A 606 14.40 -13.04 6.14
C PHE A 606 15.27 -12.06 6.93
N ALA A 607 16.49 -11.78 6.48
CA ALA A 607 17.34 -10.69 6.98
C ALA A 607 16.97 -9.32 6.36
N GLY A 608 16.01 -9.34 5.44
CA GLY A 608 15.45 -8.21 4.73
C GLY A 608 16.33 -7.69 3.61
N ASN A 609 17.43 -8.33 3.22
CA ASN A 609 18.22 -7.87 2.07
C ASN A 609 17.33 -7.89 0.83
N THR A 610 17.46 -6.87 -0.02
CA THR A 610 16.66 -6.75 -1.24
C THR A 610 17.50 -6.80 -2.50
N GLN A 611 16.99 -7.49 -3.51
CA GLN A 611 17.56 -7.50 -4.86
C GLN A 611 16.47 -7.20 -5.87
N THR A 612 16.72 -6.22 -6.75
CA THR A 612 15.82 -5.91 -7.86
C THR A 612 16.38 -6.49 -9.15
N ASN A 613 15.60 -7.34 -9.81
CA ASN A 613 15.88 -7.85 -11.14
C ASN A 613 14.87 -7.27 -12.15
N LYS A 614 15.39 -6.80 -13.29
CA LYS A 614 14.57 -6.35 -14.42
C LYS A 614 14.69 -7.36 -15.54
N LEU A 615 13.56 -7.90 -15.97
CA LEU A 615 13.51 -8.85 -17.08
C LEU A 615 12.71 -8.26 -18.23
N TYR A 616 13.09 -8.64 -19.44
CA TYR A 616 12.41 -8.31 -20.66
C TYR A 616 11.96 -9.61 -21.31
N SER A 617 10.68 -9.70 -21.63
CA SER A 617 10.15 -10.83 -22.38
C SER A 617 9.17 -10.33 -23.40
N LYS A 618 9.25 -10.89 -24.60
CA LYS A 618 8.23 -10.72 -25.62
C LYS A 618 7.22 -11.84 -25.46
N SER A 619 5.93 -11.52 -25.48
CA SER A 619 4.89 -12.55 -25.55
C SER A 619 4.90 -13.24 -26.91
N ALA A 620 4.27 -14.42 -26.99
CA ALA A 620 4.15 -15.20 -28.21
C ALA A 620 3.79 -14.36 -29.44
N ASP A 621 4.37 -14.72 -30.59
CA ASP A 621 4.10 -14.10 -31.90
C ASP A 621 3.43 -15.12 -32.83
N PHE A 622 2.60 -14.66 -33.76
CA PHE A 622 1.99 -15.52 -34.77
C PHE A 622 2.94 -15.69 -35.96
N ASN A 623 3.16 -16.93 -36.37
CA ASN A 623 3.78 -17.25 -37.65
C ASN A 623 2.68 -17.55 -38.67
N LEU A 624 2.65 -16.77 -39.75
CA LEU A 624 1.81 -17.07 -40.90
C LEU A 624 2.59 -17.94 -41.88
N SER A 625 2.06 -19.12 -42.21
CA SER A 625 2.61 -20.00 -43.23
C SER A 625 1.57 -20.28 -44.30
N ILE A 626 2.00 -20.54 -45.53
CA ILE A 626 1.10 -20.92 -46.62
C ILE A 626 1.50 -22.34 -47.03
N THR A 627 0.53 -23.24 -47.05
CA THR A 627 0.70 -24.63 -47.44
C THR A 627 -0.20 -24.95 -48.65
N GLY A 628 0.05 -26.08 -49.31
CA GLY A 628 -0.69 -26.50 -50.50
C GLY A 628 0.01 -26.22 -51.83
N THR A 629 -0.63 -26.59 -52.93
CA THR A 629 -0.16 -26.35 -54.30
C THR A 629 -1.29 -25.64 -55.05
N PRO A 630 -1.01 -24.51 -55.73
CA PRO A 630 -2.05 -23.81 -56.48
C PRO A 630 -2.59 -24.76 -57.55
N LYS A 631 -3.90 -24.69 -57.77
CA LYS A 631 -4.66 -25.56 -58.68
C LYS A 631 -4.14 -25.48 -60.11
N MET A 632 -3.56 -24.34 -60.48
CA MET A 632 -2.87 -24.12 -61.74
C MET A 632 -1.39 -23.85 -61.49
N THR A 633 -0.52 -24.71 -62.03
CA THR A 633 0.94 -24.64 -61.85
C THR A 633 1.70 -24.21 -63.11
N ALA A 634 0.98 -23.95 -64.21
CA ALA A 634 1.52 -23.48 -65.48
C ALA A 634 0.64 -22.37 -66.07
N PHE A 635 1.25 -21.25 -66.44
CA PHE A 635 0.56 -20.05 -66.94
C PHE A 635 1.11 -19.65 -68.32
N LEU A 636 0.24 -19.22 -69.22
CA LEU A 636 0.65 -18.57 -70.46
C LEU A 636 1.10 -17.13 -70.19
N VAL A 637 1.89 -16.56 -71.11
CA VAL A 637 2.33 -15.16 -71.04
C VAL A 637 1.09 -14.26 -71.09
N GLY A 638 0.84 -13.54 -69.99
CA GLY A 638 -0.32 -12.65 -69.83
C GLY A 638 -1.44 -13.18 -68.94
N GLU A 639 -1.37 -14.43 -68.45
CA GLU A 639 -2.36 -14.97 -67.50
C GLU A 639 -2.04 -14.55 -66.05
N ASP A 640 -3.10 -14.27 -65.30
CA ASP A 640 -3.06 -13.95 -63.86
C ASP A 640 -2.83 -15.22 -63.03
N PHE A 641 -2.25 -15.06 -61.84
CA PHE A 641 -2.00 -16.17 -60.92
C PHE A 641 -3.30 -16.63 -60.25
N ASP A 642 -3.65 -17.92 -60.42
CA ASP A 642 -4.76 -18.56 -59.71
C ASP A 642 -4.27 -19.18 -58.41
N GLY A 643 -4.47 -18.45 -57.30
CA GLY A 643 -4.12 -18.90 -55.95
C GLY A 643 -5.05 -19.96 -55.35
N SER A 644 -6.10 -20.40 -56.06
CA SER A 644 -7.01 -21.43 -55.54
C SER A 644 -6.26 -22.75 -55.27
N GLY A 645 -6.57 -23.43 -54.16
CA GLY A 645 -5.87 -24.66 -53.74
C GLY A 645 -4.67 -24.45 -52.80
N LEU A 646 -4.32 -23.19 -52.52
CA LEU A 646 -3.44 -22.83 -51.41
C LEU A 646 -4.26 -22.66 -50.13
N THR A 647 -3.73 -23.15 -49.02
CA THR A 647 -4.31 -23.02 -47.68
C THR A 647 -3.36 -22.16 -46.85
N MET A 648 -3.86 -21.06 -46.33
CA MET A 648 -3.09 -20.22 -45.41
C MET A 648 -3.26 -20.78 -44.02
N THR A 649 -2.16 -21.01 -43.32
CA THR A 649 -2.15 -21.63 -42.02
C THR A 649 -1.52 -20.65 -41.03
N VAL A 650 -2.29 -20.15 -40.06
CA VAL A 650 -1.70 -19.39 -38.94
C VAL A 650 -1.25 -20.37 -37.90
N SER A 651 -0.02 -20.17 -37.43
CA SER A 651 0.55 -20.95 -36.36
C SER A 651 1.02 -20.05 -35.22
N LEU A 652 0.45 -20.22 -34.03
CA LEU A 652 1.05 -19.70 -32.81
C LEU A 652 2.08 -20.74 -32.37
N THR A 653 3.35 -20.43 -32.51
CA THR A 653 4.43 -21.32 -32.07
C THR A 653 5.13 -20.69 -30.88
N THR A 654 4.87 -21.22 -29.69
CA THR A 654 5.66 -20.94 -28.50
C THR A 654 6.62 -22.09 -28.23
N ASN A 655 7.48 -21.93 -27.22
CA ASN A 655 8.40 -22.99 -26.80
C ASN A 655 7.68 -24.23 -26.22
N SER A 656 6.38 -24.12 -25.89
CA SER A 656 5.61 -25.16 -25.18
C SER A 656 4.29 -25.54 -25.86
N TYR A 657 3.83 -24.75 -26.85
CA TYR A 657 2.56 -24.93 -27.53
C TYR A 657 2.69 -24.58 -29.02
N SER A 658 2.30 -25.50 -29.90
CA SER A 658 2.11 -25.21 -31.32
C SER A 658 0.65 -25.41 -31.67
N TRP A 659 0.00 -24.34 -32.08
CA TRP A 659 -1.34 -24.41 -32.66
C TRP A 659 -1.27 -24.05 -34.13
N THR A 660 -2.12 -24.67 -34.94
CA THR A 660 -2.08 -24.58 -36.40
C THR A 660 -3.50 -24.75 -36.89
N GLU A 661 -4.04 -23.75 -37.57
CA GLU A 661 -5.38 -23.81 -38.17
C GLU A 661 -5.34 -23.38 -39.63
N ASP A 662 -6.07 -24.12 -40.46
CA ASP A 662 -6.20 -23.91 -41.90
C ASP A 662 -7.29 -22.87 -42.17
N ILE A 663 -6.89 -21.69 -42.63
CA ILE A 663 -7.80 -20.58 -42.90
C ILE A 663 -8.49 -20.83 -44.24
N ASN A 664 -9.74 -21.27 -44.16
CA ASN A 664 -10.68 -21.21 -45.27
C ASN A 664 -11.84 -20.31 -44.84
N GLN A 665 -11.58 -18.99 -44.83
CA GLN A 665 -12.46 -17.90 -44.35
C GLN A 665 -12.72 -17.85 -42.82
N HIS A 666 -12.37 -16.68 -42.25
CA HIS A 666 -12.81 -16.14 -40.95
C HIS A 666 -12.69 -17.04 -39.72
N ASP A 667 -11.44 -17.32 -39.30
CA ASP A 667 -11.15 -17.98 -38.03
C ASP A 667 -10.61 -17.00 -36.98
N ASN A 668 -10.85 -17.34 -35.69
CA ASN A 668 -10.77 -16.44 -34.55
C ASN A 668 -9.46 -16.58 -33.78
N PHE A 669 -8.82 -15.45 -33.48
CA PHE A 669 -7.60 -15.39 -32.66
C PHE A 669 -7.90 -14.68 -31.33
N THR A 670 -7.16 -14.99 -30.26
CA THR A 670 -7.32 -14.35 -28.94
C THR A 670 -6.06 -13.61 -28.48
N SER A 671 -6.17 -12.29 -28.35
CA SER A 671 -5.28 -11.33 -27.65
C SER A 671 -5.67 -9.88 -28.01
N SER A 672 -5.67 -8.98 -27.05
CA SER A 672 -6.00 -7.57 -27.27
C SER A 672 -4.90 -6.80 -28.02
N GLU A 673 -5.36 -5.94 -28.93
CA GLU A 673 -4.67 -4.86 -29.65
C GLU A 673 -3.55 -5.22 -30.64
N GLU A 674 -3.95 -5.70 -31.83
CA GLU A 674 -3.75 -5.04 -33.14
C GLU A 674 -4.22 -6.01 -34.24
N CYS A 675 -5.36 -5.70 -34.87
CA CYS A 675 -5.77 -6.44 -36.08
C CYS A 675 -4.76 -6.14 -37.19
N LEU A 676 -4.33 -7.15 -37.93
CA LEU A 676 -3.58 -6.99 -39.18
C LEU A 676 -4.50 -6.45 -40.29
N ASP A 677 -5.34 -5.47 -40.00
CA ASP A 677 -6.22 -4.86 -40.98
C ASP A 677 -5.36 -4.16 -42.05
N GLY A 678 -5.47 -4.63 -43.30
CA GLY A 678 -4.73 -4.09 -44.43
C GLY A 678 -3.30 -4.60 -44.64
N LYS A 679 -2.81 -5.61 -43.92
CA LYS A 679 -1.53 -6.26 -44.29
C LYS A 679 -1.76 -7.28 -45.40
N LYS A 680 -1.16 -7.01 -46.56
CA LYS A 680 -1.13 -7.91 -47.71
C LYS A 680 -0.13 -9.03 -47.46
N VAL A 681 -0.56 -10.27 -47.62
CA VAL A 681 0.33 -11.44 -47.68
C VAL A 681 0.64 -11.70 -49.14
N THR A 682 1.87 -11.44 -49.57
CA THR A 682 2.32 -11.76 -50.93
C THR A 682 2.67 -13.24 -51.02
N VAL A 683 1.87 -13.99 -51.78
CA VAL A 683 2.13 -15.39 -52.09
C VAL A 683 2.90 -15.47 -53.39
N SER A 684 4.00 -16.23 -53.42
CA SER A 684 4.83 -16.40 -54.62
C SER A 684 4.94 -17.87 -55.02
N TYR A 685 4.83 -18.16 -56.32
CA TYR A 685 5.04 -19.49 -56.90
C TYR A 685 6.03 -19.40 -58.05
N GLU A 686 7.09 -20.21 -58.00
CA GLU A 686 8.12 -20.26 -59.03
C GLU A 686 8.04 -21.57 -59.83
N PHE A 687 7.91 -21.46 -61.15
CA PHE A 687 7.94 -22.60 -62.05
C PHE A 687 8.82 -22.30 -63.26
N LYS A 688 9.85 -23.14 -63.48
CA LYS A 688 10.84 -22.99 -64.56
C LYS A 688 11.45 -21.58 -64.62
N GLU A 689 11.94 -21.08 -63.48
CA GLU A 689 12.59 -19.76 -63.35
C GLU A 689 11.66 -18.55 -63.58
N VAL A 690 10.34 -18.75 -63.62
CA VAL A 690 9.35 -17.67 -63.68
C VAL A 690 8.58 -17.63 -62.37
N THR A 691 8.71 -16.52 -61.63
CA THR A 691 7.96 -16.26 -60.39
C THR A 691 6.70 -15.47 -60.68
N LYS A 692 5.56 -15.96 -60.18
CA LYS A 692 4.28 -15.23 -60.14
C LYS A 692 3.93 -14.93 -58.69
N THR A 693 3.38 -13.75 -58.43
CA THR A 693 2.99 -13.31 -57.09
C THR A 693 1.54 -12.82 -57.08
N VAL A 694 0.84 -13.03 -55.97
CA VAL A 694 -0.46 -12.40 -55.68
C VAL A 694 -0.45 -11.86 -54.25
N ASP A 695 -0.98 -10.66 -54.06
CA ASP A 695 -1.26 -10.13 -52.73
C ASP A 695 -2.63 -10.62 -52.29
N ILE A 696 -2.68 -11.33 -51.16
CA ILE A 696 -3.92 -11.72 -50.50
C ILE A 696 -4.15 -10.71 -49.37
N ASP A 697 -5.27 -9.99 -49.44
CA ASP A 697 -5.74 -9.18 -48.31
C ASP A 697 -6.18 -10.15 -47.20
N ALA A 698 -5.45 -10.17 -46.10
CA ALA A 698 -5.71 -11.06 -44.98
C ALA A 698 -6.20 -10.23 -43.79
N THR A 699 -7.52 -10.13 -43.63
CA THR A 699 -8.13 -9.46 -42.48
C THR A 699 -8.40 -10.49 -41.39
N TYR A 700 -7.68 -10.37 -40.28
CA TYR A 700 -7.94 -11.16 -39.07
C TYR A 700 -8.40 -10.25 -37.96
N TYR A 701 -9.36 -10.75 -37.20
CA TYR A 701 -9.88 -10.09 -36.03
C TYR A 701 -9.49 -10.90 -34.80
N VAL A 702 -9.00 -10.19 -33.80
CA VAL A 702 -8.55 -10.80 -32.56
C VAL A 702 -9.52 -10.41 -31.45
N ALA A 703 -10.21 -11.40 -30.89
CA ALA A 703 -11.15 -11.21 -29.81
C ALA A 703 -10.44 -11.22 -28.44
N ALA A 704 -11.12 -10.72 -27.41
CA ALA A 704 -10.67 -10.85 -26.03
C ALA A 704 -10.53 -12.34 -25.66
N ALA A 705 -9.54 -12.67 -24.81
CA ALA A 705 -9.25 -14.06 -24.43
C ALA A 705 -10.45 -14.80 -23.79
N ASN A 706 -11.34 -14.05 -23.14
CA ASN A 706 -12.56 -14.52 -22.50
C ASN A 706 -13.83 -14.13 -23.29
N ALA A 707 -13.72 -13.79 -24.57
CA ALA A 707 -14.86 -13.39 -25.40
C ALA A 707 -15.87 -14.53 -25.60
N LEU A 708 -15.47 -15.78 -25.38
CA LEU A 708 -16.30 -16.98 -25.53
C LEU A 708 -16.03 -17.98 -24.40
N THR A 709 -17.06 -18.71 -23.98
CA THR A 709 -16.98 -19.79 -22.98
C THR A 709 -17.37 -21.13 -23.60
N GLN A 710 -16.41 -21.75 -24.29
CA GLN A 710 -16.64 -22.94 -25.12
C GLN A 710 -16.31 -24.27 -24.40
N LYS A 711 -16.07 -24.22 -23.09
CA LYS A 711 -15.99 -25.37 -22.18
C LYS A 711 -16.92 -25.13 -20.99
N PRO A 712 -17.60 -26.15 -20.43
CA PRO A 712 -18.43 -25.97 -19.26
C PRO A 712 -17.61 -25.54 -18.04
N VAL A 713 -17.99 -24.42 -17.43
CA VAL A 713 -17.35 -23.91 -16.20
C VAL A 713 -18.38 -23.88 -15.08
N LYS A 714 -18.16 -24.66 -14.03
CA LYS A 714 -19.02 -24.66 -12.84
C LYS A 714 -18.87 -23.35 -12.08
N LEU A 715 -19.99 -22.70 -11.75
CA LEU A 715 -20.04 -21.49 -10.95
C LEU A 715 -20.14 -21.80 -9.46
N THR A 716 -19.44 -21.02 -8.66
CA THR A 716 -19.53 -20.98 -7.20
C THR A 716 -20.74 -20.16 -6.74
N GLU A 717 -21.23 -20.40 -5.52
CA GLU A 717 -22.38 -19.66 -4.97
C GLU A 717 -22.12 -18.14 -4.87
N THR A 718 -20.86 -17.72 -4.73
CA THR A 718 -20.47 -16.31 -4.73
C THR A 718 -20.49 -15.64 -6.11
N GLU A 719 -20.42 -16.42 -7.19
CA GLU A 719 -20.38 -15.90 -8.56
C GLU A 719 -21.77 -15.73 -9.17
N TYR A 720 -22.76 -16.50 -8.72
CA TYR A 720 -24.12 -16.42 -9.23
C TYR A 720 -25.16 -17.02 -8.26
N GLU A 721 -26.12 -16.18 -7.84
CA GLU A 721 -27.34 -16.63 -7.17
C GLU A 721 -28.47 -16.73 -8.20
N GLY A 722 -28.68 -17.93 -8.76
CA GLY A 722 -29.76 -18.17 -9.72
C GLY A 722 -31.14 -18.30 -9.06
N THR A 723 -32.15 -18.62 -9.87
CA THR A 723 -33.54 -18.66 -9.38
C THR A 723 -33.89 -19.88 -8.51
N LEU A 724 -32.95 -20.83 -8.33
CA LEU A 724 -33.03 -21.94 -7.37
C LEU A 724 -31.99 -21.76 -6.26
N SER A 725 -32.45 -21.62 -5.02
CA SER A 725 -31.60 -21.57 -3.83
C SER A 725 -30.82 -22.88 -3.65
N GLY A 726 -29.49 -22.80 -3.53
CA GLY A 726 -28.60 -23.96 -3.44
C GLY A 726 -28.44 -24.75 -4.74
N GLY A 727 -28.85 -24.18 -5.89
CA GLY A 727 -28.67 -24.79 -7.20
C GLY A 727 -27.21 -24.83 -7.65
N THR A 728 -26.84 -25.81 -8.48
CA THR A 728 -25.54 -25.81 -9.17
C THR A 728 -25.69 -25.18 -10.56
N TYR A 729 -24.78 -24.27 -10.91
CA TYR A 729 -24.82 -23.53 -12.18
C TYR A 729 -23.53 -23.68 -12.97
N TYR A 730 -23.63 -23.53 -14.28
CA TYR A 730 -22.51 -23.59 -15.23
C TYR A 730 -22.59 -22.44 -16.23
N LYS A 731 -21.45 -21.95 -16.73
CA LYS A 731 -21.37 -21.18 -17.97
C LYS A 731 -20.89 -22.08 -19.10
N PHE A 732 -21.58 -22.07 -20.24
CA PHE A 732 -21.20 -22.88 -21.40
C PHE A 732 -21.89 -22.44 -22.68
N GLY A 733 -21.15 -22.27 -23.78
CA GLY A 733 -21.67 -21.66 -25.00
C GLY A 733 -21.98 -20.19 -24.80
N ASP A 734 -22.13 -19.47 -25.91
CA ASP A 734 -22.31 -18.02 -25.90
C ASP A 734 -23.48 -17.63 -26.79
N PHE A 735 -24.26 -16.64 -26.38
CA PHE A 735 -25.40 -16.17 -27.16
C PHE A 735 -25.67 -14.68 -26.87
N PRO A 736 -26.33 -13.95 -27.78
CA PRO A 736 -26.74 -12.57 -27.52
C PRO A 736 -27.64 -12.46 -26.30
N GLN A 737 -27.30 -11.58 -25.35
CA GLN A 737 -28.05 -11.43 -24.10
C GLN A 737 -28.34 -9.98 -23.76
N THR A 738 -27.35 -9.16 -23.41
CA THR A 738 -27.57 -7.77 -22.96
C THR A 738 -27.43 -6.75 -24.08
N ILE A 739 -28.09 -5.59 -23.97
CA ILE A 739 -27.90 -4.48 -24.91
C ILE A 739 -26.46 -3.93 -24.80
N ALA A 740 -25.82 -3.65 -25.94
CA ALA A 740 -24.48 -3.09 -25.97
C ALA A 740 -24.43 -1.66 -25.41
N SER A 741 -23.37 -1.34 -24.67
CA SER A 741 -23.15 -0.01 -24.10
C SER A 741 -22.91 1.06 -25.18
N SER A 742 -22.30 0.67 -26.30
CA SER A 742 -22.19 1.49 -27.51
C SER A 742 -23.13 0.98 -28.59
N GLN A 743 -23.78 1.88 -29.31
CA GLN A 743 -24.63 1.58 -30.46
C GLN A 743 -24.09 2.26 -31.74
N ASP A 744 -22.84 2.71 -31.71
CA ASP A 744 -22.15 3.31 -32.84
C ASP A 744 -21.65 2.21 -33.78
N ASP A 745 -22.08 2.23 -35.05
CA ASP A 745 -21.67 1.23 -36.05
C ASP A 745 -20.14 1.24 -36.27
N ASP A 746 -19.46 2.37 -36.07
CA ASP A 746 -18.01 2.49 -36.27
C ASP A 746 -17.20 1.69 -35.22
N ASP A 747 -17.81 1.41 -34.06
CA ASP A 747 -17.21 0.60 -32.99
C ASP A 747 -17.15 -0.88 -33.33
N TYR A 748 -17.89 -1.34 -34.34
CA TYR A 748 -17.99 -2.73 -34.74
C TYR A 748 -17.29 -2.99 -36.08
N THR A 749 -16.99 -4.26 -36.35
CA THR A 749 -16.50 -4.69 -37.68
C THR A 749 -17.53 -4.36 -38.76
N SER A 750 -17.07 -4.11 -39.99
CA SER A 750 -17.98 -3.81 -41.11
C SER A 750 -18.86 -5.00 -41.47
N ASP A 751 -18.33 -6.20 -41.26
CA ASP A 751 -18.95 -7.47 -41.54
C ASP A 751 -18.95 -8.37 -40.31
N THR A 752 -19.81 -9.39 -40.33
CA THR A 752 -19.82 -10.41 -39.29
C THR A 752 -18.57 -11.27 -39.40
N VAL A 753 -17.93 -11.55 -38.27
CA VAL A 753 -16.65 -12.26 -38.21
C VAL A 753 -16.79 -13.67 -37.65
N ARG A 754 -17.92 -13.98 -37.00
CA ARG A 754 -18.15 -15.30 -36.39
C ARG A 754 -19.64 -15.59 -36.22
N ASN A 755 -20.16 -16.65 -36.83
CA ASN A 755 -21.54 -17.12 -36.62
C ASN A 755 -22.63 -16.04 -36.78
N GLY A 756 -22.40 -15.03 -37.62
CA GLY A 756 -23.31 -13.88 -37.78
C GLY A 756 -23.07 -12.72 -36.80
N TRP A 757 -22.06 -12.82 -35.93
CA TRP A 757 -21.70 -11.80 -34.95
C TRP A 757 -20.61 -10.85 -35.45
N TYR A 758 -20.73 -9.60 -35.05
CA TYR A 758 -19.75 -8.54 -35.22
C TYR A 758 -18.77 -8.54 -34.05
N LEU A 759 -17.53 -8.12 -34.27
CA LEU A 759 -16.58 -7.86 -33.19
C LEU A 759 -16.57 -6.38 -32.88
N ASN A 760 -16.63 -6.00 -31.62
CA ASN A 760 -16.40 -4.62 -31.22
C ASN A 760 -14.88 -4.35 -31.14
N LYS A 761 -14.41 -3.36 -31.90
CA LYS A 761 -13.00 -3.01 -32.05
C LYS A 761 -12.36 -2.45 -30.79
N LYS A 762 -13.17 -1.94 -29.85
CA LYS A 762 -12.71 -1.31 -28.61
C LYS A 762 -12.62 -2.29 -27.45
N ASP A 763 -13.61 -3.17 -27.29
CA ASP A 763 -13.66 -4.10 -26.15
C ASP A 763 -13.26 -5.55 -26.51
N GLY A 764 -13.20 -5.90 -27.79
CA GLY A 764 -12.82 -7.23 -28.27
C GLY A 764 -13.88 -8.32 -28.04
N TYR A 765 -15.14 -7.99 -27.75
CA TYR A 765 -16.23 -8.97 -27.60
C TYR A 765 -17.12 -9.05 -28.83
N PHE A 766 -17.86 -10.16 -28.94
CA PHE A 766 -18.82 -10.39 -30.03
C PHE A 766 -20.18 -9.77 -29.73
N TYR A 767 -20.86 -9.36 -30.79
CA TYR A 767 -22.16 -8.70 -30.73
C TYR A 767 -23.06 -9.13 -31.89
N GLU A 768 -24.34 -9.33 -31.60
CA GLU A 768 -25.38 -9.58 -32.61
C GLU A 768 -26.11 -8.28 -32.93
N LYS A 769 -26.28 -7.99 -34.22
CA LYS A 769 -27.07 -6.85 -34.69
C LYS A 769 -28.50 -7.32 -34.97
N CYS A 770 -29.46 -6.82 -34.19
CA CYS A 770 -30.86 -7.25 -34.26
C CYS A 770 -31.78 -6.08 -34.61
N ALA A 771 -32.67 -6.30 -35.57
CA ALA A 771 -33.79 -5.40 -35.84
C ALA A 771 -34.84 -5.60 -34.74
N GLU A 772 -35.14 -4.54 -34.00
CA GLU A 772 -36.01 -4.64 -32.82
C GLU A 772 -37.47 -4.88 -33.24
N ASP A 773 -38.06 -5.89 -32.61
CA ASP A 773 -39.49 -6.18 -32.61
C ASP A 773 -39.95 -6.59 -31.20
N ALA A 774 -40.21 -5.61 -30.35
CA ALA A 774 -40.83 -5.83 -29.06
C ALA A 774 -42.25 -6.38 -29.20
N PHE A 775 -42.59 -7.39 -28.39
CA PHE A 775 -43.94 -7.96 -28.34
C PHE A 775 -45.04 -6.91 -28.11
N GLY A 776 -44.76 -5.89 -27.29
CA GLY A 776 -45.67 -4.81 -26.95
C GLY A 776 -44.93 -3.50 -26.66
N SER A 777 -45.68 -2.40 -26.56
CA SER A 777 -45.12 -1.12 -26.16
C SER A 777 -44.81 -1.06 -24.66
N GLY A 778 -43.85 -0.23 -24.26
CA GLY A 778 -43.49 0.00 -22.86
C GLY A 778 -42.48 -0.99 -22.27
N TYR A 779 -41.87 -1.84 -23.10
CA TYR A 779 -40.78 -2.72 -22.71
C TYR A 779 -39.49 -1.91 -22.57
N LYS A 780 -38.65 -2.26 -21.60
CA LYS A 780 -37.33 -1.66 -21.37
C LYS A 780 -36.27 -2.73 -21.27
N TYR A 781 -35.08 -2.41 -21.74
CA TYR A 781 -33.90 -3.25 -21.53
C TYR A 781 -33.44 -3.26 -20.07
N SER A 782 -32.54 -4.18 -19.75
CA SER A 782 -31.96 -4.39 -18.43
C SER A 782 -31.23 -3.16 -17.87
N ASP A 783 -30.82 -2.22 -18.73
CA ASP A 783 -30.24 -0.93 -18.34
C ASP A 783 -31.25 0.02 -17.65
N GLY A 784 -32.55 -0.31 -17.70
CA GLY A 784 -33.66 0.44 -17.11
C GLY A 784 -33.94 1.79 -17.78
N LYS A 785 -33.20 2.14 -18.84
CA LYS A 785 -33.21 3.46 -19.48
C LYS A 785 -33.74 3.38 -20.90
N THR A 786 -33.32 2.36 -21.65
CA THR A 786 -33.57 2.24 -23.08
C THR A 786 -34.87 1.47 -23.31
N ASP A 787 -35.77 2.06 -24.09
CA ASP A 787 -37.00 1.40 -24.53
C ASP A 787 -36.71 0.39 -25.65
N VAL A 788 -37.41 -0.74 -25.63
CA VAL A 788 -37.38 -1.73 -26.72
C VAL A 788 -38.41 -1.31 -27.77
N ALA A 789 -37.96 -1.14 -29.02
CA ALA A 789 -38.84 -0.69 -30.10
C ALA A 789 -39.68 -1.85 -30.68
N GLN A 790 -40.92 -1.57 -31.11
CA GLN A 790 -41.77 -2.53 -31.84
C GLN A 790 -41.46 -2.54 -33.34
N LEU A 791 -41.86 -3.62 -34.03
CA LEU A 791 -41.74 -3.71 -35.50
C LEU A 791 -42.30 -2.46 -36.19
N GLY A 792 -41.51 -1.89 -37.10
CA GLY A 792 -41.88 -0.69 -37.88
C GLY A 792 -41.29 0.63 -37.37
N ALA A 793 -40.63 0.64 -36.21
CA ALA A 793 -39.81 1.77 -35.77
C ALA A 793 -38.48 1.93 -36.54
N ASN A 794 -38.13 0.96 -37.41
CA ASN A 794 -36.85 0.86 -38.12
C ASN A 794 -35.64 1.01 -37.18
N SER A 795 -35.72 0.39 -35.99
CA SER A 795 -34.66 0.44 -35.00
C SER A 795 -33.85 -0.86 -35.04
N THR A 796 -32.54 -0.73 -34.95
CA THR A 796 -31.60 -1.86 -34.94
C THR A 796 -30.58 -1.59 -33.84
N LYS A 797 -30.25 -2.62 -33.07
CA LYS A 797 -29.34 -2.53 -31.92
C LYS A 797 -28.35 -3.66 -31.90
N TYR A 798 -27.21 -3.42 -31.27
CA TYR A 798 -26.23 -4.44 -30.94
C TYR A 798 -26.49 -5.00 -29.55
N PHE A 799 -26.37 -6.32 -29.44
CA PHE A 799 -26.51 -7.09 -28.22
C PHE A 799 -25.23 -7.87 -27.97
N LYS A 800 -24.68 -7.76 -26.76
CA LYS A 800 -23.46 -8.45 -26.38
C LYS A 800 -23.70 -9.96 -26.39
N VAL A 801 -22.80 -10.69 -27.02
CA VAL A 801 -22.72 -12.14 -26.96
C VAL A 801 -22.02 -12.52 -25.67
N GLU A 802 -22.73 -13.26 -24.82
CA GLU A 802 -22.28 -13.56 -23.46
C GLU A 802 -22.46 -15.05 -23.16
N PRO A 803 -21.67 -15.61 -22.23
CA PRO A 803 -21.81 -17.00 -21.83
C PRO A 803 -23.20 -17.31 -21.31
N ILE A 804 -23.79 -18.40 -21.80
CA ILE A 804 -25.10 -18.85 -21.35
C ILE A 804 -24.93 -19.46 -19.96
N VAL A 805 -25.74 -19.00 -19.01
CA VAL A 805 -25.83 -19.61 -17.68
C VAL A 805 -26.84 -20.75 -17.69
N TRP A 806 -26.39 -21.91 -17.25
CA TRP A 806 -27.16 -23.14 -17.17
C TRP A 806 -27.32 -23.57 -15.72
N ARG A 807 -28.52 -23.99 -15.34
CA ARG A 807 -28.77 -24.73 -14.10
C ARG A 807 -28.66 -26.23 -14.35
N ALA A 808 -27.92 -26.91 -13.48
CA ALA A 808 -28.00 -28.37 -13.40
C ALA A 808 -29.28 -28.81 -12.70
N LEU A 809 -30.09 -29.58 -13.43
CA LEU A 809 -31.34 -30.15 -12.94
C LEU A 809 -31.11 -31.52 -12.28
N THR A 810 -30.19 -32.31 -12.80
CA THR A 810 -29.77 -33.60 -12.23
C THR A 810 -28.39 -33.98 -12.77
N THR A 811 -27.68 -34.83 -12.03
CA THR A 811 -26.40 -35.43 -12.45
C THR A 811 -26.56 -36.83 -13.05
N THR A 812 -27.77 -37.40 -13.02
CA THR A 812 -28.07 -38.75 -13.52
C THR A 812 -29.26 -38.70 -14.49
N PHE A 813 -29.09 -38.01 -15.61
CA PHE A 813 -30.16 -37.94 -16.63
C PHE A 813 -30.18 -39.22 -17.47
N ASP A 814 -31.11 -40.12 -17.14
CA ASP A 814 -31.18 -41.48 -17.66
C ASP A 814 -32.28 -41.63 -18.72
N HIS A 815 -31.90 -41.50 -19.99
CA HIS A 815 -32.71 -41.92 -21.14
C HIS A 815 -31.92 -42.78 -22.14
N ASP A 816 -30.63 -43.02 -21.91
CA ASP A 816 -29.82 -43.85 -22.78
C ASP A 816 -29.87 -45.29 -22.29
N ALA A 817 -30.59 -46.15 -23.02
CA ALA A 817 -30.65 -47.59 -22.79
C ALA A 817 -29.26 -48.29 -22.86
N ASP A 818 -28.22 -47.57 -23.28
CA ASP A 818 -26.89 -48.09 -23.60
C ASP A 818 -25.87 -47.94 -22.45
N GLY A 819 -26.26 -47.38 -21.30
CA GLY A 819 -25.44 -47.37 -20.08
C GLY A 819 -24.15 -46.54 -20.15
N THR A 820 -24.08 -45.55 -21.05
CA THR A 820 -22.91 -44.67 -21.20
C THR A 820 -22.96 -43.48 -20.23
N GLY A 821 -22.67 -43.76 -18.96
CA GLY A 821 -22.28 -42.76 -17.95
C GLY A 821 -23.39 -41.83 -17.44
N ASP A 822 -23.19 -41.33 -16.23
CA ASP A 822 -24.01 -40.27 -15.65
C ASP A 822 -23.92 -39.00 -16.51
N LYS A 823 -25.06 -38.46 -16.96
CA LYS A 823 -25.15 -37.19 -17.70
C LYS A 823 -25.73 -36.10 -16.82
N ILE A 824 -25.17 -34.90 -16.90
CA ILE A 824 -25.72 -33.73 -16.22
C ILE A 824 -26.72 -33.05 -17.15
N LEU A 825 -28.00 -33.00 -16.75
CA LEU A 825 -29.02 -32.23 -17.47
C LEU A 825 -28.90 -30.76 -17.10
N LEU A 826 -28.70 -29.93 -18.11
CA LEU A 826 -28.58 -28.49 -18.00
C LEU A 826 -29.79 -27.79 -18.63
N LEU A 827 -30.28 -26.73 -17.99
CA LEU A 827 -31.34 -25.86 -18.49
C LEU A 827 -30.89 -24.40 -18.43
N ALA A 828 -31.08 -23.64 -19.51
CA ALA A 828 -30.77 -22.21 -19.50
C ALA A 828 -31.54 -21.46 -18.40
N GLU A 829 -30.87 -20.51 -17.71
CA GLU A 829 -31.49 -19.67 -16.67
C GLU A 829 -32.31 -18.51 -17.21
N SER A 830 -32.20 -18.23 -18.51
CA SER A 830 -32.89 -17.13 -19.19
C SER A 830 -33.60 -17.63 -20.44
N ILE A 831 -34.63 -16.90 -20.87
CA ILE A 831 -35.16 -17.02 -22.23
C ILE A 831 -34.15 -16.34 -23.15
N LEU A 832 -33.51 -17.12 -24.03
CA LEU A 832 -32.39 -16.65 -24.84
C LEU A 832 -32.81 -15.94 -26.12
N THR A 833 -33.94 -16.34 -26.69
CA THR A 833 -34.54 -15.72 -27.89
C THR A 833 -36.03 -16.01 -27.92
N ALA A 834 -36.77 -15.28 -28.75
CA ALA A 834 -38.08 -15.69 -29.21
C ALA A 834 -38.15 -15.56 -30.73
N ASP A 835 -39.29 -15.15 -31.27
CA ASP A 835 -39.66 -15.16 -32.69
C ASP A 835 -39.48 -16.51 -33.41
N MET A 836 -39.47 -17.60 -32.64
CA MET A 836 -39.35 -18.95 -33.17
C MET A 836 -40.61 -19.76 -32.81
N PRO A 837 -41.60 -19.81 -33.70
CA PRO A 837 -42.78 -20.61 -33.44
C PRO A 837 -42.41 -22.10 -33.44
N TYR A 838 -43.17 -22.89 -32.70
CA TYR A 838 -43.05 -24.34 -32.69
C TYR A 838 -43.29 -24.93 -34.09
N TYR A 839 -44.23 -24.34 -34.85
CA TYR A 839 -44.50 -24.64 -36.26
C TYR A 839 -45.15 -23.45 -36.99
N ASP A 840 -45.03 -23.36 -38.33
CA ASP A 840 -45.44 -22.16 -39.09
C ASP A 840 -46.95 -21.86 -39.02
N TYR A 841 -47.79 -22.90 -39.02
CA TYR A 841 -49.25 -22.74 -39.01
C TYR A 841 -49.91 -23.71 -38.04
N SER A 842 -50.72 -23.19 -37.13
CA SER A 842 -51.35 -23.98 -36.09
C SER A 842 -52.31 -25.04 -36.64
N ASP A 843 -52.99 -24.82 -37.78
CA ASP A 843 -54.03 -25.71 -38.30
C ASP A 843 -53.62 -26.56 -39.54
N VAL A 844 -52.32 -26.75 -39.79
CA VAL A 844 -51.83 -27.39 -41.02
C VAL A 844 -51.06 -28.68 -40.77
N ASN A 845 -51.67 -29.82 -41.14
CA ASN A 845 -51.03 -31.13 -41.06
C ASN A 845 -50.15 -31.44 -42.28
N ARG A 846 -49.02 -32.11 -42.02
CA ARG A 846 -48.05 -32.59 -43.02
C ARG A 846 -48.18 -34.10 -43.26
N THR A 847 -47.59 -34.57 -44.35
CA THR A 847 -47.44 -36.01 -44.63
C THR A 847 -45.98 -36.33 -44.83
N ILE A 848 -45.37 -37.02 -43.87
CA ILE A 848 -43.94 -37.37 -43.87
C ILE A 848 -43.85 -38.89 -43.73
N GLY A 849 -43.12 -39.56 -44.62
CA GLY A 849 -43.03 -41.03 -44.63
C GLY A 849 -44.39 -41.75 -44.75
N GLY A 850 -45.38 -41.11 -45.39
CA GLY A 850 -46.75 -41.64 -45.51
C GLY A 850 -47.61 -41.53 -44.24
N LYS A 851 -47.10 -40.94 -43.16
CA LYS A 851 -47.84 -40.69 -41.91
C LYS A 851 -48.29 -39.23 -41.82
N THR A 852 -49.43 -39.00 -41.20
CA THR A 852 -49.89 -37.65 -40.84
C THR A 852 -49.04 -37.11 -39.69
N VAL A 853 -48.45 -35.95 -39.87
CA VAL A 853 -47.66 -35.23 -38.86
C VAL A 853 -48.41 -33.97 -38.46
N TYR A 854 -48.75 -33.89 -37.17
CA TYR A 854 -49.47 -32.77 -36.59
C TYR A 854 -48.54 -31.58 -36.27
N PRO A 855 -49.05 -30.34 -36.29
CA PRO A 855 -48.33 -29.12 -35.94
C PRO A 855 -47.59 -29.12 -34.59
N ASN A 856 -48.10 -29.83 -33.58
CA ASN A 856 -47.49 -29.96 -32.26
C ASN A 856 -46.54 -31.16 -32.09
N ASN A 857 -46.19 -31.84 -33.19
CA ASN A 857 -45.21 -32.93 -33.18
C ASN A 857 -43.79 -32.37 -33.05
N TYR A 858 -43.07 -32.74 -31.98
CA TYR A 858 -41.73 -32.22 -31.69
C TYR A 858 -40.66 -32.71 -32.68
N GLU A 859 -40.67 -34.01 -33.03
CA GLU A 859 -39.71 -34.65 -33.93
C GLU A 859 -39.57 -33.90 -35.26
N HIS A 860 -40.69 -33.40 -35.78
CA HIS A 860 -40.76 -32.66 -37.04
C HIS A 860 -41.02 -31.16 -36.85
N SER A 861 -40.85 -30.62 -35.65
CA SER A 861 -41.11 -29.20 -35.35
C SER A 861 -40.07 -28.27 -35.97
N LYS A 862 -40.47 -27.02 -36.22
CA LYS A 862 -39.55 -25.96 -36.66
C LYS A 862 -38.54 -25.64 -35.56
N ILE A 863 -38.99 -25.62 -34.30
CA ILE A 863 -38.13 -25.32 -33.15
C ILE A 863 -37.04 -26.37 -32.94
N ARG A 864 -37.32 -27.66 -33.14
CA ARG A 864 -36.28 -28.71 -33.10
C ARG A 864 -35.23 -28.53 -34.19
N ALA A 865 -35.69 -28.18 -35.40
CA ALA A 865 -34.79 -27.90 -36.52
C ALA A 865 -33.90 -26.68 -36.25
N TYR A 866 -34.45 -25.60 -35.68
CA TYR A 866 -33.67 -24.46 -35.21
C TYR A 866 -32.68 -24.84 -34.11
N LEU A 867 -33.09 -25.61 -33.10
CA LEU A 867 -32.21 -25.95 -31.97
C LEU A 867 -31.00 -26.78 -32.38
N ASN A 868 -31.18 -27.78 -33.25
CA ASN A 868 -30.13 -28.74 -33.63
C ASN A 868 -29.50 -28.46 -35.00
N GLY A 869 -29.96 -27.42 -35.72
CA GLY A 869 -29.47 -27.09 -37.05
C GLY A 869 -29.85 -28.09 -38.12
N LEU A 870 -31.13 -28.49 -38.17
CA LEU A 870 -31.67 -29.47 -39.12
C LEU A 870 -32.51 -28.78 -40.21
N SER A 871 -32.88 -29.54 -41.24
CA SER A 871 -33.95 -29.13 -42.16
C SER A 871 -35.32 -29.58 -41.63
N TYR A 872 -36.40 -28.90 -42.05
CA TYR A 872 -37.76 -29.32 -41.70
C TYR A 872 -38.72 -29.20 -42.90
N VAL A 873 -39.84 -29.93 -42.86
CA VAL A 873 -40.85 -29.89 -43.93
C VAL A 873 -41.83 -28.76 -43.65
N VAL A 874 -42.05 -27.88 -44.61
CA VAL A 874 -43.02 -26.77 -44.56
C VAL A 874 -44.22 -27.11 -45.42
N LYS A 875 -45.41 -26.71 -44.96
CA LYS A 875 -46.64 -26.73 -45.75
C LYS A 875 -47.39 -25.43 -45.54
N ALA A 876 -47.59 -24.67 -46.62
CA ALA A 876 -48.42 -23.47 -46.59
C ALA A 876 -49.90 -23.82 -46.39
N LYS A 877 -50.65 -22.95 -45.70
CA LYS A 877 -52.04 -23.17 -45.28
C LYS A 877 -52.99 -23.64 -46.39
N ASP A 878 -52.85 -23.06 -47.58
CA ASP A 878 -53.72 -23.35 -48.72
C ASP A 878 -53.00 -24.14 -49.83
N SER A 879 -51.87 -24.80 -49.51
CA SER A 879 -51.09 -25.58 -50.46
C SER A 879 -51.22 -27.09 -50.22
N ALA A 880 -51.39 -27.84 -51.32
CA ALA A 880 -51.23 -29.29 -51.30
C ALA A 880 -49.75 -29.71 -51.34
N GLU A 881 -48.87 -28.82 -51.80
CA GLU A 881 -47.42 -29.06 -51.91
C GLU A 881 -46.72 -28.84 -50.57
N GLN A 882 -45.72 -29.68 -50.30
CA GLN A 882 -44.84 -29.61 -49.13
C GLN A 882 -43.41 -29.43 -49.63
N THR A 883 -42.65 -28.53 -49.02
CA THR A 883 -41.25 -28.27 -49.35
C THR A 883 -40.37 -28.56 -48.16
N THR A 884 -39.08 -28.79 -48.40
CA THR A 884 -38.08 -28.86 -47.33
C THR A 884 -37.44 -27.49 -47.18
N ASP A 885 -37.51 -26.94 -45.97
CA ASP A 885 -36.78 -25.76 -45.57
C ASP A 885 -35.47 -26.18 -44.89
N SER A 886 -34.36 -25.81 -45.52
CA SER A 886 -32.99 -26.05 -45.03
C SER A 886 -32.39 -24.81 -44.35
N THR A 887 -33.20 -23.83 -43.98
CA THR A 887 -32.76 -22.57 -43.36
C THR A 887 -31.99 -22.76 -42.05
N TYR A 888 -32.12 -23.88 -41.34
CA TYR A 888 -31.30 -24.11 -40.14
C TYR A 888 -30.21 -25.15 -40.33
N ASN A 889 -30.12 -25.78 -41.51
CA ASN A 889 -29.18 -26.88 -41.75
C ASN A 889 -27.73 -26.41 -41.53
N GLY A 890 -27.08 -26.90 -40.45
CA GLY A 890 -25.73 -26.52 -40.06
C GLY A 890 -25.57 -25.08 -39.53
N LYS A 891 -26.66 -24.39 -39.21
CA LYS A 891 -26.64 -22.98 -38.76
C LYS A 891 -27.75 -22.63 -37.75
N GLY A 892 -28.19 -23.62 -36.98
CA GLY A 892 -29.15 -23.44 -35.90
C GLY A 892 -28.50 -22.95 -34.61
N PHE A 893 -29.27 -22.89 -33.52
CA PHE A 893 -28.80 -22.48 -32.20
C PHE A 893 -27.54 -23.23 -31.76
N LEU A 894 -27.50 -24.56 -31.97
CA LEU A 894 -26.33 -25.39 -31.64
C LEU A 894 -25.05 -24.88 -32.32
N GLN A 895 -25.11 -24.52 -33.60
CA GLN A 895 -23.94 -24.05 -34.34
C GLN A 895 -23.60 -22.60 -34.04
N THR A 896 -24.61 -21.77 -33.76
CA THR A 896 -24.43 -20.37 -33.37
C THR A 896 -23.76 -20.27 -32.00
N ALA A 897 -24.27 -20.99 -30.99
CA ALA A 897 -23.83 -20.86 -29.60
C ALA A 897 -22.57 -21.66 -29.25
N PHE A 898 -22.29 -22.73 -29.98
CA PHE A 898 -21.20 -23.66 -29.68
C PHE A 898 -20.30 -23.90 -30.91
N THR A 899 -18.98 -23.80 -30.70
CA THR A 899 -17.95 -24.30 -31.63
C THR A 899 -18.09 -25.79 -31.88
N SER A 900 -17.53 -26.30 -32.97
CA SER A 900 -17.46 -27.75 -33.21
C SER A 900 -16.84 -28.52 -32.02
N SER A 901 -15.79 -27.97 -31.39
CA SER A 901 -15.18 -28.56 -30.19
C SER A 901 -16.12 -28.53 -28.98
N ALA A 902 -16.84 -27.43 -28.74
CA ALA A 902 -17.84 -27.35 -27.68
C ALA A 902 -19.05 -28.27 -27.95
N GLN A 903 -19.50 -28.37 -29.20
CA GLN A 903 -20.57 -29.30 -29.60
C GLN A 903 -20.20 -30.75 -29.31
N ALA A 904 -18.92 -31.11 -29.40
CA ALA A 904 -18.44 -32.44 -29.04
C ALA A 904 -18.54 -32.74 -27.54
N LEU A 905 -18.58 -31.72 -26.68
CA LEU A 905 -18.80 -31.85 -25.24
C LEU A 905 -20.29 -32.01 -24.87
N ILE A 906 -21.19 -31.69 -25.81
CA ILE A 906 -22.63 -31.90 -25.64
C ILE A 906 -22.96 -33.34 -26.05
N ALA A 907 -23.53 -34.10 -25.11
CA ALA A 907 -23.94 -35.46 -25.35
C ALA A 907 -25.08 -35.51 -26.37
N ASP A 908 -25.06 -36.52 -27.25
CA ASP A 908 -26.29 -36.92 -27.91
C ASP A 908 -27.21 -37.55 -26.87
N THR A 909 -28.44 -37.07 -26.77
CA THR A 909 -29.40 -37.51 -25.76
C THR A 909 -30.63 -38.08 -26.45
N ILE A 910 -31.05 -39.27 -26.01
CA ILE A 910 -32.38 -39.77 -26.35
C ILE A 910 -33.41 -38.92 -25.61
N VAL A 911 -34.15 -38.10 -26.34
CA VAL A 911 -35.17 -37.21 -25.81
C VAL A 911 -36.52 -37.93 -25.87
N GLY A 912 -37.04 -38.27 -24.70
CA GLY A 912 -38.34 -38.91 -24.56
C GLY A 912 -39.48 -37.98 -25.02
N ASN A 913 -40.20 -38.41 -26.05
CA ASN A 913 -41.38 -37.76 -26.64
C ASN A 913 -42.64 -38.63 -26.56
N SER A 914 -42.55 -39.74 -25.81
CA SER A 914 -43.63 -40.69 -25.55
C SER A 914 -44.82 -40.03 -24.84
N ALA A 915 -45.96 -40.73 -24.83
CA ALA A 915 -47.18 -40.29 -24.15
C ALA A 915 -46.99 -40.05 -22.64
N GLU A 916 -46.01 -40.71 -22.01
CA GLU A 916 -45.66 -40.49 -20.60
C GLU A 916 -44.96 -39.14 -20.40
N SER A 917 -44.18 -38.67 -21.38
CA SER A 917 -43.54 -37.35 -21.31
C SER A 917 -44.54 -36.19 -21.43
N THR A 918 -45.79 -36.46 -21.83
CA THR A 918 -46.86 -35.47 -21.96
C THR A 918 -47.72 -35.34 -20.71
N THR A 919 -47.49 -36.17 -19.69
CA THR A 919 -48.11 -36.04 -18.36
C THR A 919 -47.13 -35.35 -17.41
N ASP A 920 -47.62 -34.60 -16.44
CA ASP A 920 -46.75 -34.00 -15.42
C ASP A 920 -46.21 -35.06 -14.45
N ALA A 921 -45.14 -34.73 -13.72
CA ALA A 921 -44.50 -35.67 -12.80
C ALA A 921 -45.42 -36.16 -11.67
N GLY A 922 -46.45 -35.38 -11.32
CA GLY A 922 -47.45 -35.73 -10.31
C GLY A 922 -48.69 -36.44 -10.86
N ASN A 923 -48.77 -36.69 -12.17
CA ASN A 923 -49.94 -37.23 -12.86
C ASN A 923 -51.25 -36.46 -12.59
N GLN A 924 -51.17 -35.16 -12.32
CA GLN A 924 -52.35 -34.29 -12.17
C GLN A 924 -52.92 -33.88 -13.54
N HIS A 925 -52.10 -33.98 -14.57
CA HIS A 925 -52.40 -33.93 -15.99
C HIS A 925 -52.43 -35.36 -16.55
N ASP A 926 -53.41 -36.14 -16.11
CA ASP A 926 -53.59 -37.58 -16.42
C ASP A 926 -54.05 -37.86 -17.88
N GLN A 927 -54.00 -36.86 -18.76
CA GLN A 927 -54.43 -37.02 -20.15
C GLN A 927 -53.19 -37.12 -21.04
N ALA A 928 -52.58 -38.31 -21.05
CA ALA A 928 -51.59 -38.67 -22.07
C ALA A 928 -52.23 -38.47 -23.46
N THR A 929 -51.52 -37.80 -24.37
CA THR A 929 -52.09 -37.46 -25.68
C THR A 929 -51.63 -38.40 -26.78
N SER A 930 -52.54 -38.70 -27.70
CA SER A 930 -52.31 -39.37 -28.97
C SER A 930 -51.38 -38.61 -29.94
N TYR A 931 -51.03 -37.35 -29.63
CA TYR A 931 -50.10 -36.54 -30.41
C TYR A 931 -48.63 -36.67 -29.98
N ALA A 932 -48.32 -37.57 -29.05
CA ALA A 932 -46.94 -37.99 -28.80
C ALA A 932 -46.25 -38.43 -30.11
N CYS A 933 -44.92 -38.34 -30.15
CA CYS A 933 -44.13 -38.69 -31.32
C CYS A 933 -42.98 -39.61 -30.95
N ASP A 934 -42.25 -40.08 -31.97
CA ASP A 934 -41.11 -40.96 -31.75
C ASP A 934 -40.01 -40.20 -30.97
N ASP A 935 -39.29 -40.92 -30.12
CA ASP A 935 -38.18 -40.36 -29.36
C ASP A 935 -37.08 -39.89 -30.33
N THR A 936 -36.46 -38.75 -30.02
CA THR A 936 -35.44 -38.14 -30.88
C THR A 936 -34.05 -38.32 -30.26
N LYS A 937 -33.01 -38.22 -31.09
CA LYS A 937 -31.62 -38.15 -30.63
C LYS A 937 -31.11 -36.73 -30.90
N ASP A 938 -31.07 -35.91 -29.87
CA ASP A 938 -30.80 -34.48 -29.97
C ASP A 938 -29.67 -34.06 -29.02
N LYS A 939 -28.93 -33.01 -29.40
CA LYS A 939 -27.93 -32.37 -28.54
C LYS A 939 -28.53 -31.24 -27.71
N VAL A 940 -29.46 -30.49 -28.30
CA VAL A 940 -30.18 -29.40 -27.64
C VAL A 940 -31.68 -29.62 -27.82
N PHE A 941 -32.44 -29.52 -26.75
CA PHE A 941 -33.87 -29.78 -26.76
C PHE A 941 -34.63 -28.84 -25.83
N LEU A 942 -35.96 -28.88 -25.85
CA LEU A 942 -36.81 -28.22 -24.86
C LEU A 942 -37.25 -29.24 -23.83
N LEU A 943 -37.46 -28.83 -22.57
CA LEU A 943 -38.01 -29.75 -21.57
C LEU A 943 -39.44 -30.20 -21.91
N SER A 944 -39.79 -31.40 -21.46
CA SER A 944 -41.16 -31.88 -21.41
C SER A 944 -41.88 -31.30 -20.19
N VAL A 945 -43.21 -31.40 -20.18
CA VAL A 945 -43.99 -31.04 -18.98
C VAL A 945 -43.63 -31.92 -17.78
N LYS A 946 -43.32 -33.20 -18.00
CA LYS A 946 -42.86 -34.10 -16.95
C LYS A 946 -41.58 -33.59 -16.30
N GLU A 947 -40.57 -33.25 -17.10
CA GLU A 947 -39.30 -32.72 -16.61
C GLU A 947 -39.46 -31.36 -15.94
N ALA A 948 -40.24 -30.44 -16.53
CA ALA A 948 -40.49 -29.10 -15.98
C ALA A 948 -41.33 -29.10 -14.68
N THR A 949 -41.84 -30.25 -14.26
CA THR A 949 -42.64 -30.44 -13.04
C THR A 949 -42.04 -31.46 -12.08
N THR A 950 -40.85 -31.99 -12.38
CA THR A 950 -40.15 -32.96 -11.54
C THR A 950 -39.53 -32.27 -10.32
N GLU A 951 -39.98 -32.64 -9.12
CA GLU A 951 -39.50 -32.01 -7.88
C GLU A 951 -38.03 -32.29 -7.59
N ALA A 952 -37.52 -33.46 -7.99
CA ALA A 952 -36.10 -33.80 -7.87
C ALA A 952 -35.19 -32.86 -8.68
N TYR A 953 -35.73 -32.17 -9.69
CA TYR A 953 -35.02 -31.15 -10.48
C TYR A 953 -35.15 -29.74 -9.86
N GLY A 954 -35.70 -29.64 -8.66
CA GLY A 954 -35.96 -28.36 -7.97
C GLY A 954 -37.22 -27.65 -8.44
N PHE A 955 -38.06 -28.29 -9.26
CA PHE A 955 -39.35 -27.73 -9.67
C PHE A 955 -40.46 -28.00 -8.64
N LYS A 956 -41.60 -27.32 -8.79
CA LYS A 956 -42.82 -27.58 -8.01
C LYS A 956 -43.82 -28.40 -8.82
N ALA A 957 -44.90 -28.84 -8.20
CA ALA A 957 -46.03 -29.46 -8.91
C ALA A 957 -46.59 -28.58 -10.05
N TYR A 958 -47.24 -29.23 -11.01
CA TYR A 958 -47.72 -28.67 -12.28
C TYR A 958 -48.71 -27.51 -12.17
N ASN A 959 -49.63 -27.58 -11.22
CA ASN A 959 -50.73 -26.63 -11.02
C ASN A 959 -50.37 -25.45 -10.09
N VAL A 960 -49.09 -25.25 -9.80
CA VAL A 960 -48.61 -24.19 -8.89
C VAL A 960 -47.69 -23.23 -9.65
N SER A 961 -47.92 -21.93 -9.52
CA SER A 961 -46.97 -20.90 -9.94
C SER A 961 -45.70 -20.99 -9.07
N ALA A 962 -44.54 -21.13 -9.71
CA ALA A 962 -43.29 -21.40 -9.00
C ALA A 962 -42.13 -20.54 -9.52
N SER A 963 -41.38 -19.92 -8.59
CA SER A 963 -40.15 -19.19 -8.90
C SER A 963 -39.11 -20.04 -9.63
N SER A 964 -39.01 -21.33 -9.30
CA SER A 964 -38.02 -22.22 -9.90
C SER A 964 -38.19 -22.41 -11.41
N ARG A 965 -39.40 -22.17 -11.93
CA ARG A 965 -39.76 -22.21 -13.36
C ARG A 965 -39.80 -20.84 -14.06
N ARG A 966 -39.75 -19.74 -13.31
CA ARG A 966 -39.72 -18.40 -13.91
C ARG A 966 -38.41 -18.24 -14.67
N ARG A 967 -38.49 -17.71 -15.90
CA ARG A 967 -37.34 -17.38 -16.74
C ARG A 967 -37.53 -15.97 -17.27
N PHE A 968 -36.52 -15.14 -17.12
CA PHE A 968 -36.56 -13.78 -17.61
C PHE A 968 -35.99 -13.76 -19.04
N PRO A 969 -36.63 -13.03 -19.97
CA PRO A 969 -36.04 -12.80 -21.27
C PRO A 969 -34.79 -11.94 -21.14
N THR A 970 -33.77 -12.29 -21.92
CA THR A 970 -32.62 -11.44 -22.16
C THR A 970 -33.05 -10.18 -22.92
N ASP A 971 -32.21 -9.15 -22.96
CA ASP A 971 -32.47 -7.96 -23.76
C ASP A 971 -32.65 -8.33 -25.23
N TYR A 972 -31.78 -9.21 -25.74
CA TYR A 972 -31.91 -9.75 -27.09
C TYR A 972 -33.24 -10.47 -27.31
N ALA A 973 -33.69 -11.31 -26.37
CA ALA A 973 -34.97 -11.97 -26.50
C ALA A 973 -36.15 -10.99 -26.49
N MET A 974 -36.10 -9.93 -25.66
CA MET A 974 -37.12 -8.88 -25.66
C MET A 974 -37.16 -8.11 -26.99
N ALA A 975 -35.99 -7.83 -27.57
CA ALA A 975 -35.86 -7.24 -28.90
C ALA A 975 -36.30 -8.19 -30.02
N ASN A 976 -36.27 -9.51 -29.77
CA ASN A 976 -36.66 -10.56 -30.69
C ASN A 976 -38.02 -11.18 -30.31
N TYR A 977 -39.02 -10.32 -30.06
CA TYR A 977 -40.44 -10.65 -29.86
C TYR A 977 -40.83 -11.43 -28.60
N ALA A 978 -39.95 -11.60 -27.60
CA ALA A 978 -40.30 -12.33 -26.40
C ALA A 978 -41.35 -11.59 -25.55
N PHE A 979 -42.36 -12.33 -25.11
CA PHE A 979 -43.31 -11.82 -24.11
C PHE A 979 -42.64 -11.71 -22.74
N SER A 980 -42.79 -10.55 -22.10
CA SER A 980 -42.37 -10.29 -20.72
C SER A 980 -43.49 -9.60 -19.97
N TYR A 981 -43.88 -10.12 -18.80
CA TYR A 981 -44.94 -9.48 -18.01
C TYR A 981 -44.34 -8.42 -17.08
N TYR A 982 -44.23 -7.19 -17.59
CA TYR A 982 -43.78 -6.04 -16.82
C TYR A 982 -44.96 -5.35 -16.13
N TYR A 983 -45.20 -5.65 -14.85
CA TYR A 983 -46.16 -4.89 -14.01
C TYR A 983 -45.40 -4.27 -12.83
N SER A 984 -45.04 -2.99 -12.96
CA SER A 984 -44.45 -2.22 -11.86
C SER A 984 -45.55 -1.80 -10.87
N TYR A 985 -45.85 -2.63 -9.89
CA TYR A 985 -46.55 -2.18 -8.69
C TYR A 985 -45.57 -2.33 -7.51
N ASN A 986 -45.03 -1.20 -7.04
CA ASN A 986 -44.12 -1.10 -5.88
C ASN A 986 -42.74 -1.80 -6.01
N GLY A 987 -42.02 -1.59 -7.11
CA GLY A 987 -40.55 -1.78 -7.15
C GLY A 987 -40.01 -3.19 -6.92
N SER A 988 -40.85 -4.23 -7.05
CA SER A 988 -40.44 -5.63 -6.91
C SER A 988 -40.89 -6.45 -8.14
N ASN A 989 -40.03 -6.50 -9.16
CA ASN A 989 -40.29 -7.17 -10.43
C ASN A 989 -40.22 -8.70 -10.26
N ASN A 990 -41.37 -9.38 -10.22
CA ASN A 990 -41.45 -10.81 -9.90
C ASN A 990 -42.04 -11.69 -11.01
N TYR A 991 -42.09 -11.24 -12.26
CA TYR A 991 -42.64 -12.03 -13.37
C TYR A 991 -41.66 -12.10 -14.55
N GLY A 992 -41.53 -13.29 -15.14
CA GLY A 992 -40.65 -13.56 -16.29
C GLY A 992 -41.38 -13.47 -17.62
N GLY A 993 -40.99 -14.31 -18.58
CA GLY A 993 -41.66 -14.50 -19.87
C GLY A 993 -42.31 -15.88 -20.02
N ASP A 994 -43.11 -16.03 -21.08
CA ASP A 994 -43.68 -17.32 -21.48
C ASP A 994 -42.62 -18.11 -22.25
N TRP A 995 -42.46 -19.42 -22.02
CA TRP A 995 -41.50 -20.26 -22.75
C TRP A 995 -42.02 -21.65 -23.11
N TRP A 996 -41.58 -22.17 -24.25
CA TRP A 996 -42.08 -23.42 -24.84
C TRP A 996 -41.61 -24.69 -24.11
N LEU A 997 -42.51 -25.66 -24.00
CA LEU A 997 -42.19 -27.06 -23.70
C LEU A 997 -42.32 -27.90 -24.98
N ARG A 998 -41.60 -29.03 -25.06
CA ARG A 998 -41.76 -29.96 -26.20
C ARG A 998 -43.07 -30.73 -26.17
N SER A 999 -43.74 -30.82 -25.02
CA SER A 999 -44.94 -31.63 -24.85
C SER A 999 -46.17 -31.02 -25.55
N PRO A 1000 -46.91 -31.79 -26.37
CA PRO A 1000 -48.24 -31.39 -26.86
C PRO A 1000 -49.25 -31.26 -25.70
N TYR A 1001 -50.33 -30.50 -25.91
CA TYR A 1001 -51.29 -30.19 -24.84
C TYR A 1001 -52.25 -31.34 -24.49
N TYR A 1002 -53.30 -31.59 -25.28
CA TYR A 1002 -54.26 -32.67 -25.02
C TYR A 1002 -54.95 -33.13 -26.33
N ASP A 1003 -55.64 -34.27 -26.26
CA ASP A 1003 -56.33 -34.86 -27.42
C ASP A 1003 -57.42 -33.95 -28.01
N ASN A 1004 -57.53 -33.93 -29.34
CA ASN A 1004 -58.33 -32.96 -30.13
C ASN A 1004 -57.75 -31.54 -30.23
N ASN A 1005 -56.60 -31.24 -29.63
CA ASN A 1005 -55.89 -29.96 -29.75
C ASN A 1005 -54.49 -30.11 -30.37
N TYR A 1006 -54.43 -30.67 -31.60
CA TYR A 1006 -53.19 -30.90 -32.36
C TYR A 1006 -52.40 -29.62 -32.71
N TYR A 1007 -52.96 -28.46 -32.43
CA TYR A 1007 -52.45 -27.14 -32.79
C TYR A 1007 -51.90 -26.35 -31.60
N TYR A 1008 -51.88 -26.97 -30.41
CA TYR A 1008 -51.33 -26.41 -29.17
C TYR A 1008 -50.14 -27.24 -28.66
N ALA A 1009 -49.11 -26.55 -28.19
CA ALA A 1009 -48.04 -27.10 -27.37
C ALA A 1009 -48.10 -26.49 -25.97
N LEU A 1010 -47.60 -27.23 -24.98
CA LEU A 1010 -47.51 -26.75 -23.60
C LEU A 1010 -46.44 -25.66 -23.47
N GLN A 1011 -46.62 -24.80 -22.49
CA GLN A 1011 -45.71 -23.72 -22.16
C GLN A 1011 -45.63 -23.55 -20.64
N ILE A 1012 -44.58 -22.90 -20.18
CA ILE A 1012 -44.53 -22.29 -18.86
C ILE A 1012 -44.84 -20.81 -19.02
N THR A 1013 -45.76 -20.28 -18.21
CA THR A 1013 -46.11 -18.86 -18.27
C THR A 1013 -45.11 -17.98 -17.54
N TYR A 1014 -45.19 -16.67 -17.75
CA TYR A 1014 -44.45 -15.62 -17.02
C TYR A 1014 -44.49 -15.74 -15.48
N SER A 1015 -45.50 -16.39 -14.89
CA SER A 1015 -45.60 -16.63 -13.44
C SER A 1015 -45.01 -17.98 -13.00
N GLY A 1016 -44.45 -18.77 -13.93
CA GLY A 1016 -43.95 -20.12 -13.68
C GLY A 1016 -45.07 -21.16 -13.55
N TRP A 1017 -46.25 -20.91 -14.13
CA TRP A 1017 -47.37 -21.83 -14.13
C TRP A 1017 -47.21 -22.87 -15.26
N GLY A 1018 -47.29 -24.16 -14.93
CA GLY A 1018 -47.07 -25.26 -15.90
C GLY A 1018 -48.32 -25.70 -16.67
N TYR A 1019 -49.50 -25.57 -16.08
CA TYR A 1019 -50.79 -25.83 -16.74
C TYR A 1019 -51.17 -24.70 -17.71
N SER A 1020 -50.47 -24.59 -18.84
CA SER A 1020 -50.79 -23.62 -19.89
C SER A 1020 -50.32 -24.11 -21.25
N SER A 1021 -50.98 -23.64 -22.31
CA SER A 1021 -50.62 -23.92 -23.70
C SER A 1021 -50.85 -22.69 -24.57
N ASN A 1022 -50.13 -22.63 -25.68
CA ASN A 1022 -50.32 -21.61 -26.72
C ASN A 1022 -50.35 -22.27 -28.11
N PRO A 1023 -50.98 -21.62 -29.11
CA PRO A 1023 -50.96 -22.12 -30.47
C PRO A 1023 -49.52 -22.25 -30.96
N VAL A 1024 -49.18 -23.35 -31.62
CA VAL A 1024 -47.80 -23.65 -32.05
C VAL A 1024 -47.21 -22.61 -33.01
N SER A 1025 -48.04 -21.78 -33.65
CA SER A 1025 -47.64 -20.69 -34.55
C SER A 1025 -47.34 -19.38 -33.84
N TYR A 1026 -47.48 -19.30 -32.51
CA TYR A 1026 -47.15 -18.07 -31.78
C TYR A 1026 -45.64 -17.97 -31.61
N SER A 1027 -45.08 -16.82 -31.96
CA SER A 1027 -43.64 -16.60 -31.90
C SER A 1027 -43.20 -15.84 -30.63
N LYS A 1028 -44.17 -15.35 -29.83
CA LYS A 1028 -43.92 -14.61 -28.57
C LYS A 1028 -43.33 -15.45 -27.44
N ASN A 1029 -43.48 -16.76 -27.52
CA ASN A 1029 -43.03 -17.69 -26.49
C ASN A 1029 -41.53 -17.91 -26.67
N GLY A 1030 -40.79 -17.67 -25.60
CA GLY A 1030 -39.35 -17.78 -25.57
C GLY A 1030 -38.82 -19.20 -25.67
N ILE A 1031 -37.56 -19.30 -26.09
CA ILE A 1031 -36.79 -20.53 -26.09
C ILE A 1031 -35.92 -20.58 -24.83
N VAL A 1032 -36.11 -21.63 -24.03
CA VAL A 1032 -35.25 -21.98 -22.90
C VAL A 1032 -34.66 -23.36 -23.22
N PRO A 1033 -33.49 -23.41 -23.85
CA PRO A 1033 -32.89 -24.67 -24.26
C PRO A 1033 -32.41 -25.49 -23.06
N ALA A 1034 -32.39 -26.80 -23.25
CA ALA A 1034 -31.79 -27.78 -22.37
C ALA A 1034 -30.81 -28.65 -23.16
N LEU A 1035 -29.77 -29.15 -22.49
CA LEU A 1035 -28.77 -30.04 -23.07
C LEU A 1035 -28.16 -30.94 -21.99
N CYS A 1036 -27.44 -31.96 -22.43
CA CYS A 1036 -26.68 -32.82 -21.52
C CYS A 1036 -25.19 -32.70 -21.79
N ILE A 1037 -24.40 -32.65 -20.73
CA ILE A 1037 -22.94 -32.81 -20.79
C ILE A 1037 -22.53 -34.09 -20.04
N SER A 1038 -21.37 -34.62 -20.39
CA SER A 1038 -20.74 -35.72 -19.62
C SER A 1038 -20.50 -35.28 -18.17
N ALA A 1039 -20.75 -36.17 -17.20
CA ALA A 1039 -20.40 -35.90 -15.79
C ALA A 1039 -18.90 -36.06 -15.48
N GLN A 1040 -18.10 -36.58 -16.41
CA GLN A 1040 -16.64 -36.73 -16.30
C GLN A 1040 -15.88 -35.47 -16.68
#